data_AF-A0A139CKQ1-F1
#
_entry.id   AF-A0A139CKQ1-F1
#
_cell.length_a   1.000
_cell.length_b   1.000
_cell.length_c   1.000
_cell.angle_alpha   90.00
_cell.angle_beta   90.00
_cell.angle_gamma   90.00
#
_symmetry.space_group_name_H-M   'P 1'
#
loop_
_entity.id
_entity.type
_entity.pdbx_description
1 polymer ?
#
loop_
_entity_poly.entity_id
_entity_poly.type
_entity_poly.pdbx_seq_one_letter_code
_entity_poly.pdbx_strand_id
1 'polypeptide(L)'
;AIKGSTTAKEYSWNKTVLEWGQLICKELGIPETVLIQEAELESEVNDELPAPSSEWEEVERRFDAEQSARLDISEQLESLNYDEDYVEDRVDIVIINYNTKEEIKDCLESIKELTDYNYQVIVVDNNSTDGSIEYLESLDWIDLIKNDDNLGYARACNQGIKKGNSEYILLLNSDIRVTEGWLKPLVEMASSDDEIAVVGPKLINEAGEIVGAGVTELDETCSPRGWKEEDSDGKYDEVEECVSVGGAAYLIKRELIPEIGLFDERYFFYFEETDYSLRVREKGYKVIYCPKSKIYHLHEGSLKEGDEVGRKKRNKYFSESQELFLNKWDHLILAESKPKRSILALGIIPWSFRHQRPQQILSRLSEGCKVLYVNNFKLGQGWFEPENSLEIEKIDSNLYVLSPPSDAFVYELVQSEAGCKLLAQVINDSLDRLNMREPILWLDSPYWEPVIKYLSPAKVIYNCMDKFEEFDGLSEKAGLIKRFERDILSIADIVMVTSQVLLDKVKYYNENVHLVPNAAEIDHFKQAYEEELEVPIELEEIDGPIVGFFGAIAEWFDVELVANLAMQEPDISIVLIGNVTIELEELEGYENVYLLGEKPYQQLPNYLQGFDVCIIPFIKNDLTLSTDPVKLYEYLAANKPVVSIDLPEVRKFAGVIEIADNKEDFCEKVSKLCKEDKDKINREEIQKLLSKNDWTDRVKQIKDLIGGFDDVEVIEESKSERGLNDEELKTDENLIDITEVEEVDKNKDSNKAISIDTEETIQSEPTNSEVKNGEAISDKEEVQEEKLGFFKRAWSKVKNKFDQLIDWIKELSNFEE
;
A
#
# COMPACT_ATOMS: atom_id res chain seq x y z
N ALA A 1 13.76 -23.01 -27.32
CA ALA A 1 13.86 -22.06 -26.19
C ALA A 1 14.33 -22.76 -24.90
N ILE A 2 15.21 -23.75 -25.02
CA ILE A 2 15.74 -24.51 -23.88
C ILE A 2 17.25 -24.43 -23.99
N LYS A 3 17.87 -23.62 -23.14
CA LYS A 3 19.28 -23.78 -22.74
C LYS A 3 19.55 -22.95 -21.48
N GLY A 4 19.83 -23.68 -20.39
CA GLY A 4 20.52 -23.21 -19.19
C GLY A 4 19.63 -22.90 -17.98
N SER A 5 19.61 -23.79 -16.97
CA SER A 5 19.70 -23.49 -15.51
C SER A 5 19.25 -24.68 -14.64
N THR A 6 19.69 -24.70 -13.37
CA THR A 6 19.86 -25.88 -12.50
C THR A 6 19.08 -25.77 -11.17
N THR A 7 17.75 -25.59 -11.18
CA THR A 7 16.96 -25.56 -9.92
C THR A 7 15.77 -26.53 -9.87
N ALA A 8 15.41 -26.99 -8.66
CA ALA A 8 14.36 -27.98 -8.42
C ALA A 8 12.93 -27.51 -8.80
N LYS A 9 12.69 -26.18 -8.90
CA LYS A 9 11.41 -25.62 -9.37
C LYS A 9 11.15 -25.91 -10.86
N GLU A 10 12.18 -26.01 -11.68
CA GLU A 10 12.04 -26.28 -13.12
C GLU A 10 11.82 -27.75 -13.46
N TYR A 11 12.12 -28.69 -12.53
CA TYR A 11 11.81 -30.10 -12.72
C TYR A 11 10.30 -30.35 -12.88
N SER A 12 9.47 -29.52 -12.23
CA SER A 12 8.01 -29.52 -12.39
C SER A 12 7.58 -28.96 -13.73
N TRP A 13 8.22 -27.88 -14.20
CA TRP A 13 7.89 -27.22 -15.47
C TRP A 13 8.31 -28.06 -16.67
N ASN A 14 9.50 -28.66 -16.61
CA ASN A 14 10.01 -29.60 -17.60
C ASN A 14 9.14 -30.86 -17.70
N LYS A 15 8.57 -31.33 -16.58
CA LYS A 15 7.61 -32.45 -16.58
C LYS A 15 6.30 -32.07 -17.27
N THR A 16 5.77 -30.88 -17.00
CA THR A 16 4.54 -30.40 -17.66
C THR A 16 4.77 -30.19 -19.16
N VAL A 17 5.88 -29.57 -19.57
CA VAL A 17 6.17 -29.39 -21.01
C VAL A 17 6.35 -30.74 -21.73
N LEU A 18 6.96 -31.73 -21.07
CA LEU A 18 7.11 -33.09 -21.62
C LEU A 18 5.75 -33.81 -21.74
N GLU A 19 4.89 -33.71 -20.72
CA GLU A 19 3.55 -34.32 -20.71
C GLU A 19 2.65 -33.70 -21.78
N TRP A 20 2.70 -32.38 -21.96
CA TRP A 20 1.97 -31.69 -23.03
C TRP A 20 2.54 -32.00 -24.41
N GLY A 21 3.87 -32.08 -24.54
CA GLY A 21 4.53 -32.49 -25.78
C GLY A 21 4.15 -33.91 -26.22
N GLN A 22 4.13 -34.86 -25.29
CA GLN A 22 3.69 -36.24 -25.54
C GLN A 22 2.22 -36.31 -25.96
N LEU A 23 1.35 -35.51 -25.31
CA LEU A 23 -0.06 -35.43 -25.67
C LEU A 23 -0.25 -34.88 -27.09
N ILE A 24 0.54 -33.87 -27.47
CA ILE A 24 0.52 -33.26 -28.81
C ILE A 24 1.05 -34.25 -29.86
N CYS A 25 2.17 -34.95 -29.60
CA CYS A 25 2.69 -35.97 -30.50
C CYS A 25 1.67 -37.10 -30.75
N LYS A 26 0.98 -37.52 -29.68
CA LYS A 26 -0.05 -38.57 -29.75
C LYS A 26 -1.27 -38.15 -30.55
N GLU A 27 -1.77 -36.92 -30.38
CA GLU A 27 -2.92 -36.41 -31.13
C GLU A 27 -2.58 -36.12 -32.60
N LEU A 28 -1.33 -35.76 -32.90
CA LEU A 28 -0.88 -35.47 -34.26
C LEU A 28 -0.32 -36.71 -35.00
N GLY A 29 -0.22 -37.86 -34.34
CA GLY A 29 0.31 -39.10 -34.91
C GLY A 29 1.81 -39.05 -35.21
N ILE A 30 2.55 -38.17 -34.53
CA ILE A 30 3.99 -37.96 -34.70
C ILE A 30 4.73 -38.88 -33.69
N PRO A 31 5.78 -39.61 -34.10
CA PRO A 31 6.55 -40.43 -33.17
C PRO A 31 7.13 -39.61 -32.01
N GLU A 32 6.92 -40.05 -30.77
CA GLU A 32 7.45 -39.39 -29.56
C GLU A 32 8.98 -39.28 -29.54
N THR A 33 9.69 -40.02 -30.40
CA THR A 33 11.14 -39.93 -30.59
C THR A 33 11.62 -38.56 -31.05
N VAL A 34 10.73 -37.72 -31.61
CA VAL A 34 11.02 -36.32 -31.96
C VAL A 34 11.26 -35.45 -30.71
N LEU A 35 10.66 -35.79 -29.56
CA LEU A 35 10.87 -35.08 -28.30
C LEU A 35 12.22 -35.41 -27.63
N ILE A 36 12.92 -36.46 -28.10
CA ILE A 36 14.09 -37.04 -27.42
C ILE A 36 15.42 -36.64 -28.10
N GLN A 37 15.41 -36.00 -29.27
CA GLN A 37 16.67 -35.72 -30.01
C GLN A 37 17.48 -34.50 -29.57
N GLU A 38 17.03 -33.70 -28.59
CA GLU A 38 17.82 -32.59 -28.03
C GLU A 38 18.17 -32.74 -26.53
N ALA A 39 17.94 -33.91 -25.93
CA ALA A 39 18.23 -34.17 -24.52
C ALA A 39 19.51 -35.01 -24.26
N GLU A 40 20.23 -35.44 -25.29
CA GLU A 40 21.46 -36.27 -25.16
C GLU A 40 22.78 -35.50 -25.38
N LEU A 41 22.79 -34.17 -25.21
CA LEU A 41 24.00 -33.35 -25.25
C LEU A 41 24.32 -32.73 -23.89
N GLU A 42 24.39 -33.54 -22.82
CA GLU A 42 25.10 -33.20 -21.57
C GLU A 42 25.19 -34.45 -20.68
N SER A 43 26.11 -35.36 -20.97
CA SER A 43 26.51 -36.41 -20.02
C SER A 43 28.03 -36.56 -19.86
N GLU A 44 28.81 -35.59 -20.34
CA GLU A 44 30.27 -35.59 -20.16
C GLU A 44 30.80 -34.19 -19.78
N VAL A 45 30.53 -33.70 -18.58
CA VAL A 45 31.48 -32.81 -17.88
C VAL A 45 31.48 -33.15 -16.39
N ASN A 46 32.68 -33.51 -15.91
CA ASN A 46 33.00 -34.12 -14.62
C ASN A 46 32.78 -33.23 -13.39
N ASP A 47 32.56 -33.91 -12.27
CA ASP A 47 32.85 -33.49 -10.90
C ASP A 47 34.25 -32.88 -10.74
N GLU A 48 34.34 -31.58 -10.45
CA GLU A 48 35.32 -30.92 -9.57
C GLU A 48 35.03 -29.41 -9.57
N LEU A 49 34.52 -28.88 -8.45
CA LEU A 49 34.35 -27.43 -8.25
C LEU A 49 35.72 -26.74 -8.30
N PRO A 50 35.98 -25.79 -9.21
CA PRO A 50 37.20 -25.00 -9.16
C PRO A 50 37.09 -23.91 -8.09
N ALA A 51 38.23 -23.64 -7.45
CA ALA A 51 38.47 -22.47 -6.61
C ALA A 51 38.15 -21.16 -7.38
N PRO A 52 37.91 -20.02 -6.70
CA PRO A 52 37.22 -18.86 -7.30
C PRO A 52 37.94 -18.41 -8.57
N SER A 53 37.26 -18.55 -9.71
CA SER A 53 37.77 -18.18 -11.02
C SER A 53 37.61 -16.68 -11.27
N SER A 54 38.38 -16.22 -12.25
CA SER A 54 38.56 -14.87 -12.82
C SER A 54 37.34 -13.99 -13.07
N GLU A 55 36.12 -14.42 -12.74
CA GLU A 55 34.90 -13.63 -12.89
C GLU A 55 34.84 -12.46 -11.90
N TRP A 56 35.35 -12.62 -10.68
CA TRP A 56 35.46 -11.50 -9.72
C TRP A 56 36.53 -10.49 -10.12
N GLU A 57 37.65 -10.93 -10.71
CA GLU A 57 38.65 -10.03 -11.30
C GLU A 57 38.15 -9.36 -12.60
N GLU A 58 37.14 -9.96 -13.26
CA GLU A 58 36.48 -9.38 -14.45
C GLU A 58 35.38 -8.40 -14.05
N VAL A 59 34.70 -8.61 -12.91
CA VAL A 59 33.80 -7.66 -12.27
C VAL A 59 34.59 -6.47 -11.71
N GLU A 60 35.72 -6.69 -11.02
CA GLU A 60 36.63 -5.61 -10.61
C GLU A 60 37.24 -4.88 -11.82
N ARG A 61 37.64 -5.60 -12.89
CA ARG A 61 38.08 -4.96 -14.14
C ARG A 61 36.97 -4.21 -14.87
N ARG A 62 35.71 -4.65 -14.77
CA ARG A 62 34.54 -3.91 -15.29
C ARG A 62 34.25 -2.68 -14.45
N PHE A 63 34.37 -2.78 -13.13
CA PHE A 63 34.23 -1.66 -12.21
C PHE A 63 35.34 -0.62 -12.41
N ASP A 64 36.59 -1.07 -12.59
CA ASP A 64 37.73 -0.22 -12.95
C ASP A 64 37.63 0.32 -14.39
N ALA A 65 37.10 -0.46 -15.34
CA ALA A 65 36.86 -0.02 -16.71
C ALA A 65 35.66 0.94 -16.82
N GLU A 66 34.66 0.87 -15.93
CA GLU A 66 33.56 1.83 -15.81
C GLU A 66 34.00 3.11 -15.11
N GLN A 67 34.91 3.02 -14.12
CA GLN A 67 35.65 4.19 -13.64
C GLN A 67 36.50 4.82 -14.74
N SER A 68 37.08 4.00 -15.63
CA SER A 68 37.87 4.46 -16.78
C SER A 68 37.02 4.86 -18.00
N ALA A 69 35.73 4.49 -18.03
CA ALA A 69 34.71 4.88 -18.99
C ALA A 69 33.75 5.94 -18.42
N ARG A 70 34.20 6.65 -17.37
CA ARG A 70 33.99 8.10 -17.28
C ARG A 70 34.51 8.70 -18.58
N LEU A 71 33.64 8.68 -19.59
CA LEU A 71 33.81 9.32 -20.88
C LEU A 71 34.50 10.66 -20.64
N ASP A 72 35.59 10.81 -21.37
CA ASP A 72 36.53 11.91 -21.34
C ASP A 72 35.82 13.27 -21.15
N ILE A 73 35.60 13.65 -19.89
CA ILE A 73 34.99 14.93 -19.53
C ILE A 73 35.79 16.06 -20.21
N SER A 74 37.10 15.86 -20.37
CA SER A 74 37.97 16.82 -21.06
C SER A 74 37.59 17.05 -22.53
N GLU A 75 37.22 16.00 -23.27
CA GLU A 75 36.87 16.09 -24.70
C GLU A 75 35.47 16.72 -24.93
N GLN A 76 34.53 16.52 -23.99
CA GLN A 76 33.21 17.19 -24.02
C GLN A 76 33.30 18.66 -23.61
N LEU A 77 34.15 18.99 -22.62
CA LEU A 77 34.37 20.35 -22.13
C LEU A 77 35.20 21.21 -23.08
N GLU A 78 36.13 20.66 -23.87
CA GLU A 78 36.89 21.40 -24.89
C GLU A 78 35.99 22.05 -25.96
N SER A 79 34.73 21.60 -26.10
CA SER A 79 33.74 22.19 -27.02
C SER A 79 32.86 23.28 -26.42
N LEU A 80 32.87 23.45 -25.09
CA LEU A 80 32.09 24.48 -24.38
C LEU A 80 32.98 25.71 -24.16
N ASN A 81 33.10 26.54 -25.20
CA ASN A 81 33.78 27.85 -25.11
C ASN A 81 32.98 28.77 -24.15
N TYR A 82 33.28 28.73 -22.86
CA TYR A 82 32.52 29.47 -21.83
C TYR A 82 32.78 30.99 -21.79
N ASP A 83 33.89 31.49 -22.35
CA ASP A 83 34.40 32.81 -21.89
C ASP A 83 34.16 34.03 -22.81
N GLU A 84 33.80 33.90 -24.09
CA GLU A 84 33.68 35.08 -24.98
C GLU A 84 32.24 35.53 -25.32
N ASP A 85 31.22 34.68 -25.17
CA ASP A 85 29.84 34.98 -25.62
C ASP A 85 28.74 34.61 -24.60
N TYR A 86 29.05 34.42 -23.31
CA TYR A 86 28.04 34.08 -22.29
C TYR A 86 27.03 35.22 -22.05
N VAL A 87 25.73 34.90 -21.95
CA VAL A 87 24.66 35.88 -21.73
C VAL A 87 23.92 35.60 -20.42
N GLU A 88 24.14 36.47 -19.44
CA GLU A 88 23.42 36.51 -18.16
C GLU A 88 21.93 36.83 -18.36
N ASP A 89 21.09 36.38 -17.43
CA ASP A 89 19.65 36.65 -17.36
C ASP A 89 18.94 36.30 -18.67
N ARG A 90 19.30 35.16 -19.29
CA ARG A 90 18.70 34.63 -20.52
C ARG A 90 18.51 33.11 -20.45
N VAL A 91 17.47 32.61 -21.12
CA VAL A 91 17.20 31.16 -21.26
C VAL A 91 17.39 30.69 -22.71
N ASP A 92 18.13 29.60 -22.89
CA ASP A 92 18.15 28.82 -24.12
C ASP A 92 17.00 27.81 -24.11
N ILE A 93 15.91 28.09 -24.83
CA ILE A 93 14.81 27.14 -24.99
C ILE A 93 15.17 26.19 -26.13
N VAL A 94 15.51 24.96 -25.76
CA VAL A 94 15.96 23.90 -26.68
C VAL A 94 14.81 22.94 -26.93
N ILE A 95 14.32 22.90 -28.18
CA ILE A 95 13.18 22.08 -28.58
C ILE A 95 13.61 21.00 -29.57
N ILE A 96 13.27 19.75 -29.29
CA ILE A 96 13.60 18.61 -30.15
C ILE A 96 12.36 18.31 -30.99
N ASN A 97 12.51 18.32 -32.31
CA ASN A 97 11.42 18.08 -33.26
C ASN A 97 11.64 16.78 -34.03
N TYR A 98 10.60 15.94 -34.11
CA TYR A 98 10.59 14.74 -34.95
C TYR A 98 9.18 14.40 -35.42
N ASN A 99 8.84 14.79 -36.65
CA ASN A 99 7.53 14.58 -37.26
C ASN A 99 6.33 15.12 -36.45
N THR A 100 6.47 16.34 -35.93
CA THR A 100 5.53 17.03 -35.04
C THR A 100 5.15 18.42 -35.56
N LYS A 101 4.90 18.57 -36.88
CA LYS A 101 4.71 19.86 -37.55
C LYS A 101 3.64 20.76 -36.94
N GLU A 102 2.47 20.23 -36.61
CA GLU A 102 1.39 21.07 -36.08
C GLU A 102 1.65 21.40 -34.60
N GLU A 103 2.18 20.44 -33.85
CA GLU A 103 2.53 20.59 -32.44
C GLU A 103 3.65 21.63 -32.25
N ILE A 104 4.75 21.52 -33.01
CA ILE A 104 5.88 22.46 -32.91
C ILE A 104 5.48 23.88 -33.29
N LYS A 105 4.53 24.02 -34.23
CA LYS A 105 3.99 25.32 -34.63
C LYS A 105 3.21 25.95 -33.47
N ASP A 106 2.28 25.20 -32.86
CA ASP A 106 1.52 25.65 -31.69
C ASP A 106 2.45 25.99 -30.52
N CYS A 107 3.50 25.18 -30.30
CA CYS A 107 4.51 25.40 -29.27
C CYS A 107 5.24 26.72 -29.48
N LEU A 108 5.82 26.94 -30.67
CA LEU A 108 6.56 28.15 -31.00
C LEU A 108 5.68 29.41 -31.00
N GLU A 109 4.43 29.32 -31.46
CA GLU A 109 3.47 30.42 -31.38
C GLU A 109 3.18 30.79 -29.92
N SER A 110 2.92 29.80 -29.05
CA SER A 110 2.67 30.07 -27.62
C SER A 110 3.88 30.68 -26.91
N ILE A 111 5.11 30.21 -27.21
CA ILE A 111 6.34 30.79 -26.65
C ILE A 111 6.48 32.25 -27.08
N LYS A 112 6.30 32.53 -28.37
CA LYS A 112 6.45 33.87 -28.94
C LYS A 112 5.43 34.87 -28.37
N GLU A 113 4.21 34.42 -28.09
CA GLU A 113 3.12 35.27 -27.60
C GLU A 113 3.16 35.48 -26.08
N LEU A 114 3.49 34.45 -25.29
CA LEU A 114 3.24 34.43 -23.84
C LEU A 114 4.50 34.52 -22.98
N THR A 115 5.70 34.49 -23.58
CA THR A 115 6.95 34.53 -22.83
C THR A 115 7.45 35.96 -22.66
N ASP A 116 7.31 36.49 -21.45
CA ASP A 116 7.85 37.79 -21.03
C ASP A 116 9.14 37.59 -20.20
N TYR A 117 10.17 37.08 -20.86
CA TYR A 117 11.52 36.91 -20.32
C TYR A 117 12.53 36.97 -21.47
N ASN A 118 13.81 37.17 -21.18
CA ASN A 118 14.85 37.14 -22.22
C ASN A 118 15.17 35.70 -22.60
N TYR A 119 14.95 35.32 -23.86
CA TYR A 119 15.20 33.96 -24.33
C TYR A 119 15.73 33.93 -25.76
N GLN A 120 16.33 32.80 -26.13
CA GLN A 120 16.52 32.38 -27.51
C GLN A 120 15.96 30.97 -27.70
N VAL A 121 15.48 30.67 -28.91
CA VAL A 121 14.94 29.36 -29.24
C VAL A 121 15.89 28.63 -30.17
N ILE A 122 16.27 27.43 -29.79
CA ILE A 122 17.11 26.51 -30.56
C ILE A 122 16.26 25.28 -30.86
N VAL A 123 16.00 25.00 -32.12
CA VAL A 123 15.26 23.82 -32.55
C VAL A 123 16.24 22.81 -33.15
N VAL A 124 16.19 21.56 -32.65
CA VAL A 124 16.95 20.45 -33.19
C VAL A 124 16.00 19.49 -33.88
N ASP A 125 16.03 19.47 -35.21
CA ASP A 125 15.22 18.56 -36.01
C ASP A 125 15.96 17.23 -36.25
N ASN A 126 15.32 16.12 -35.85
CA ASN A 126 15.86 14.76 -35.93
C ASN A 126 15.47 14.05 -37.24
N ASN A 127 15.65 14.73 -38.37
CA ASN A 127 15.32 14.24 -39.73
C ASN A 127 13.81 14.03 -39.93
N SER A 128 13.02 15.08 -39.73
CA SER A 128 11.58 15.06 -39.96
C SER A 128 11.20 15.02 -41.44
N THR A 129 10.07 14.38 -41.75
CA THR A 129 9.57 14.19 -43.14
C THR A 129 8.13 14.65 -43.33
N ASP A 130 7.52 15.21 -42.29
CA ASP A 130 6.13 15.67 -42.24
C ASP A 130 5.93 17.12 -42.72
N GLY A 131 7.00 17.76 -43.18
CA GLY A 131 7.01 19.15 -43.63
C GLY A 131 7.24 20.18 -42.51
N SER A 132 7.71 19.74 -41.34
CA SER A 132 8.12 20.62 -40.23
C SER A 132 9.42 21.36 -40.54
N ILE A 133 10.38 20.74 -41.25
CA ILE A 133 11.65 21.38 -41.62
C ILE A 133 11.41 22.66 -42.44
N GLU A 134 10.57 22.62 -43.47
CA GLU A 134 10.29 23.80 -44.31
C GLU A 134 9.60 24.92 -43.54
N TYR A 135 8.79 24.57 -42.55
CA TYR A 135 8.19 25.54 -41.64
C TYR A 135 9.25 26.18 -40.73
N LEU A 136 10.09 25.36 -40.10
CA LEU A 136 11.17 25.84 -39.22
C LEU A 136 12.17 26.73 -39.97
N GLU A 137 12.55 26.36 -41.20
CA GLU A 137 13.41 27.17 -42.07
C GLU A 137 12.80 28.53 -42.46
N SER A 138 11.47 28.67 -42.38
CA SER A 138 10.78 29.92 -42.67
C SER A 138 10.81 30.93 -41.52
N LEU A 139 11.24 30.50 -40.33
CA LEU A 139 11.31 31.33 -39.12
C LEU A 139 12.71 31.91 -38.97
N ASP A 140 12.80 33.25 -38.88
CA ASP A 140 14.06 33.99 -38.76
C ASP A 140 14.52 34.24 -37.31
N TRP A 141 13.68 33.91 -36.34
CA TRP A 141 13.88 34.18 -34.92
C TRP A 141 14.29 32.95 -34.10
N ILE A 142 14.51 31.81 -34.77
CA ILE A 142 14.98 30.56 -34.16
C ILE A 142 16.35 30.17 -34.74
N ASP A 143 17.13 29.45 -33.97
CA ASP A 143 18.31 28.74 -34.44
C ASP A 143 17.96 27.29 -34.75
N LEU A 144 18.11 26.87 -36.02
CA LEU A 144 17.76 25.52 -36.45
C LEU A 144 19.01 24.63 -36.65
N ILE A 145 19.05 23.49 -35.97
CA ILE A 145 19.98 22.38 -36.21
C ILE A 145 19.20 21.27 -36.93
N LYS A 146 19.74 20.76 -38.03
CA LYS A 146 19.13 19.66 -38.81
C LYS A 146 20.05 18.45 -38.79
N ASN A 147 19.54 17.34 -38.32
CA ASN A 147 20.24 16.06 -38.39
C ASN A 147 19.88 15.32 -39.68
N ASP A 148 20.84 14.57 -40.21
CA ASP A 148 20.63 13.71 -41.39
C ASP A 148 19.90 12.40 -41.03
N ASP A 149 19.81 12.07 -39.74
CA ASP A 149 19.17 10.87 -39.18
C ASP A 149 18.47 11.21 -37.86
N ASN A 150 17.58 10.34 -37.39
CA ASN A 150 17.03 10.45 -36.03
C ASN A 150 18.05 9.91 -35.03
N LEU A 151 18.70 10.83 -34.30
CA LEU A 151 19.80 10.52 -33.38
C LEU A 151 19.35 10.20 -31.95
N GLY A 152 18.04 10.19 -31.69
CA GLY A 152 17.48 10.08 -30.35
C GLY A 152 17.37 11.43 -29.63
N TYR A 153 16.71 11.44 -28.48
CA TYR A 153 16.39 12.65 -27.72
C TYR A 153 17.61 13.18 -26.95
N ALA A 154 18.28 12.35 -26.14
CA ALA A 154 19.44 12.78 -25.35
C ALA A 154 20.55 13.43 -26.20
N ARG A 155 20.86 12.82 -27.36
CA ARG A 155 21.86 13.37 -28.29
C ARG A 155 21.40 14.69 -28.92
N ALA A 156 20.12 14.82 -29.28
CA ALA A 156 19.56 16.07 -29.81
C ALA A 156 19.55 17.18 -28.75
N CYS A 157 19.19 16.88 -27.50
CA CYS A 157 19.31 17.81 -26.37
C CYS A 157 20.75 18.32 -26.23
N ASN A 158 21.74 17.42 -26.27
CA ASN A 158 23.16 17.79 -26.17
C ASN A 158 23.62 18.72 -27.30
N GLN A 159 23.10 18.53 -28.53
CA GLN A 159 23.40 19.44 -29.65
C GLN A 159 22.85 20.86 -29.38
N GLY A 160 21.62 20.96 -28.88
CA GLY A 160 21.02 22.25 -28.52
C GLY A 160 21.74 22.93 -27.34
N ILE A 161 22.06 22.17 -26.28
CA ILE A 161 22.82 22.66 -25.12
C ILE A 161 24.15 23.29 -25.54
N LYS A 162 24.90 22.61 -26.43
CA LYS A 162 26.20 23.06 -26.95
C LYS A 162 26.10 24.27 -27.87
N LYS A 163 24.98 24.44 -28.55
CA LYS A 163 24.74 25.56 -29.47
C LYS A 163 24.45 26.86 -28.71
N GLY A 164 23.76 26.76 -27.59
CA GLY A 164 23.40 27.90 -26.74
C GLY A 164 24.55 28.37 -25.85
N ASN A 165 24.39 29.59 -25.31
CA ASN A 165 25.35 30.30 -24.48
C ASN A 165 24.69 31.13 -23.37
N SER A 166 23.42 30.86 -23.04
CA SER A 166 22.67 31.60 -22.02
C SER A 166 22.81 30.97 -20.63
N GLU A 167 22.62 31.78 -19.57
CA GLU A 167 22.74 31.35 -18.16
C GLU A 167 21.90 30.12 -17.81
N TYR A 168 20.69 30.01 -18.36
CA TYR A 168 19.83 28.85 -18.17
C TYR A 168 19.59 28.12 -19.50
N ILE A 169 19.41 26.82 -19.40
CA ILE A 169 18.96 25.98 -20.51
C ILE A 169 17.60 25.38 -20.14
N LEU A 170 16.62 25.51 -21.01
CA LEU A 170 15.34 24.85 -20.85
C LEU A 170 15.13 23.85 -21.98
N LEU A 171 15.19 22.56 -21.67
CA LEU A 171 14.73 21.54 -22.60
C LEU A 171 13.21 21.53 -22.60
N LEU A 172 12.60 21.55 -23.78
CA LEU A 172 11.15 21.62 -23.94
C LEU A 172 10.69 20.69 -25.06
N ASN A 173 9.63 19.92 -24.82
CA ASN A 173 9.04 19.09 -25.86
C ASN A 173 8.26 19.92 -26.89
N SER A 174 8.18 19.41 -28.12
CA SER A 174 7.50 20.06 -29.24
C SER A 174 5.97 20.13 -29.10
N ASP A 175 5.37 19.38 -28.18
CA ASP A 175 3.92 19.32 -27.92
C ASP A 175 3.51 20.06 -26.64
N ILE A 176 4.36 21.00 -26.21
CA ILE A 176 4.06 21.91 -25.09
C ILE A 176 3.35 23.15 -25.59
N ARG A 177 2.32 23.58 -24.85
CA ARG A 177 1.72 24.90 -24.96
C ARG A 177 1.90 25.65 -23.64
N VAL A 178 2.65 26.75 -23.67
CA VAL A 178 3.01 27.50 -22.45
C VAL A 178 1.86 28.41 -22.00
N THR A 179 1.89 28.86 -20.74
CA THR A 179 0.90 29.81 -20.18
C THR A 179 1.52 31.19 -19.93
N GLU A 180 0.70 32.20 -19.68
CA GLU A 180 1.20 33.55 -19.34
C GLU A 180 2.06 33.51 -18.07
N GLY A 181 3.27 34.08 -18.14
CA GLY A 181 4.18 34.17 -17.00
C GLY A 181 4.86 32.85 -16.60
N TRP A 182 4.81 31.80 -17.44
CA TRP A 182 5.30 30.47 -17.12
C TRP A 182 6.82 30.37 -16.84
N LEU A 183 7.66 31.13 -17.56
CA LEU A 183 9.12 30.94 -17.55
C LEU A 183 9.79 31.59 -16.32
N LYS A 184 9.34 32.78 -15.94
CA LYS A 184 9.93 33.57 -14.86
C LYS A 184 9.97 32.82 -13.51
N PRO A 185 8.91 32.12 -13.04
CA PRO A 185 8.97 31.34 -11.82
C PRO A 185 10.01 30.21 -11.83
N LEU A 186 10.30 29.62 -12.99
CA LEU A 186 11.33 28.59 -13.10
C LEU A 186 12.72 29.19 -12.86
N VAL A 187 12.99 30.35 -13.48
CA VAL A 187 14.27 31.05 -13.32
C VAL A 187 14.43 31.63 -11.91
N GLU A 188 13.38 32.21 -11.35
CA GLU A 188 13.38 32.69 -9.96
C GLU A 188 13.62 31.55 -8.97
N MET A 189 13.06 30.35 -9.23
CA MET A 189 13.32 29.18 -8.40
C MET A 189 14.78 28.72 -8.54
N ALA A 190 15.30 28.61 -9.76
CA ALA A 190 16.67 28.20 -10.00
C ALA A 190 17.66 29.16 -9.30
N SER A 191 17.46 30.47 -9.42
CA SER A 191 18.33 31.50 -8.82
C SER A 191 18.15 31.69 -7.30
N SER A 192 17.13 31.07 -6.69
CA SER A 192 16.85 31.26 -5.26
C SER A 192 17.82 30.56 -4.31
N ASP A 193 18.51 29.52 -4.79
CA ASP A 193 19.49 28.74 -4.04
C ASP A 193 20.56 28.21 -5.01
N ASP A 194 21.83 28.39 -4.67
CA ASP A 194 22.98 27.93 -5.46
C ASP A 194 23.03 26.40 -5.54
N GLU A 195 22.41 25.70 -4.59
CA GLU A 195 22.30 24.23 -4.61
C GLU A 195 21.23 23.73 -5.60
N ILE A 196 20.33 24.58 -6.13
CA ILE A 196 19.33 24.16 -7.12
C ILE A 196 19.97 24.11 -8.50
N ALA A 197 20.05 22.91 -9.08
CA ALA A 197 20.59 22.71 -10.43
C ALA A 197 19.51 22.58 -11.50
N VAL A 198 18.38 21.99 -11.13
CA VAL A 198 17.28 21.65 -12.06
C VAL A 198 15.95 22.13 -11.50
N VAL A 199 15.11 22.70 -12.37
CA VAL A 199 13.73 23.06 -12.03
C VAL A 199 12.74 22.57 -13.10
N GLY A 200 11.65 21.96 -12.66
CA GLY A 200 10.56 21.52 -13.54
C GLY A 200 9.21 22.16 -13.18
N PRO A 201 8.34 22.44 -14.15
CA PRO A 201 7.02 23.03 -13.92
C PRO A 201 5.96 22.00 -13.54
N LYS A 202 4.76 22.49 -13.19
CA LYS A 202 3.50 21.72 -13.18
C LYS A 202 3.04 21.47 -14.62
N LEU A 203 3.05 20.20 -15.02
CA LEU A 203 2.54 19.75 -16.31
C LEU A 203 1.08 19.34 -16.18
N ILE A 204 0.22 19.92 -17.03
CA ILE A 204 -1.21 19.57 -17.10
C ILE A 204 -1.64 19.27 -18.54
N ASN A 205 -2.79 18.62 -18.70
CA ASN A 205 -3.40 18.42 -20.00
C ASN A 205 -4.55 19.40 -20.27
N GLU A 206 -5.19 19.29 -21.44
CA GLU A 206 -6.30 20.18 -21.82
C GLU A 206 -7.54 20.02 -20.92
N ALA A 207 -7.70 18.87 -20.26
CA ALA A 207 -8.75 18.66 -19.26
C ALA A 207 -8.43 19.29 -17.90
N GLY A 208 -7.19 19.75 -17.69
CA GLY A 208 -6.72 20.29 -16.42
C GLY A 208 -6.21 19.24 -15.44
N GLU A 209 -6.10 17.98 -15.87
CA GLU A 209 -5.52 16.89 -15.09
C GLU A 209 -3.98 17.02 -15.06
N ILE A 210 -3.37 16.55 -13.98
CA ILE A 210 -1.92 16.54 -13.81
C ILE A 210 -1.31 15.46 -14.71
N VAL A 211 -0.29 15.86 -15.47
CA VAL A 211 0.53 14.98 -16.32
C VAL A 211 1.90 14.75 -15.68
N GLY A 212 2.33 15.67 -14.83
CA GLY A 212 3.52 15.49 -14.00
C GLY A 212 3.72 16.61 -13.00
N ALA A 213 3.85 16.22 -11.73
CA ALA A 213 4.16 17.10 -10.61
C ALA A 213 5.50 16.73 -9.93
N GLY A 214 6.51 16.35 -10.74
CA GLY A 214 7.79 15.83 -10.25
C GLY A 214 7.74 14.35 -9.82
N VAL A 215 8.92 13.74 -9.71
CA VAL A 215 9.13 12.35 -9.27
C VAL A 215 9.77 12.42 -7.90
N THR A 216 9.11 11.92 -6.86
CA THR A 216 9.62 11.98 -5.47
C THR A 216 10.14 10.65 -4.95
N GLU A 217 9.79 9.54 -5.59
CA GLU A 217 10.24 8.20 -5.24
C GLU A 217 11.19 7.66 -6.32
N LEU A 218 12.33 7.11 -5.89
CA LEU A 218 13.26 6.42 -6.77
C LEU A 218 12.88 4.93 -6.84
N ASP A 219 12.20 4.54 -7.92
CA ASP A 219 11.88 3.15 -8.25
C ASP A 219 12.24 2.82 -9.71
N GLU A 220 11.98 1.59 -10.15
CA GLU A 220 12.30 1.15 -11.52
C GLU A 220 11.50 1.86 -12.62
N THR A 221 10.45 2.59 -12.26
CA THR A 221 9.58 3.33 -13.18
C THR A 221 9.82 4.83 -13.12
N CYS A 222 10.27 5.36 -11.97
CA CYS A 222 10.44 6.79 -11.71
C CYS A 222 9.22 7.60 -12.15
N SER A 223 8.02 7.11 -11.82
CA SER A 223 6.77 7.69 -12.30
C SER A 223 6.51 9.08 -11.69
N PRO A 224 6.10 10.08 -12.48
CA PRO A 224 5.74 11.39 -11.93
C PRO A 224 4.44 11.31 -11.14
N ARG A 225 4.34 12.14 -10.10
CA ARG A 225 3.14 12.23 -9.25
C ARG A 225 1.97 12.86 -9.98
N GLY A 226 0.76 12.45 -9.57
CA GLY A 226 -0.51 13.06 -9.99
C GLY A 226 -1.00 12.65 -11.37
N TRP A 227 -0.43 11.63 -12.00
CA TRP A 227 -0.85 11.20 -13.34
C TRP A 227 -2.38 11.00 -13.48
N LYS A 228 -3.02 11.82 -14.32
CA LYS A 228 -4.47 11.86 -14.57
C LYS A 228 -5.32 12.18 -13.33
N GLU A 229 -4.73 12.77 -12.32
CA GLU A 229 -5.47 13.31 -11.19
C GLU A 229 -5.96 14.72 -11.51
N GLU A 230 -7.20 15.04 -11.11
CA GLU A 230 -7.66 16.42 -11.05
C GLU A 230 -6.96 17.14 -9.88
N ASP A 231 -6.54 18.38 -10.13
CA ASP A 231 -5.89 19.24 -9.12
C ASP A 231 -6.84 20.37 -8.69
N SER A 232 -8.08 20.00 -8.39
CA SER A 232 -9.16 20.95 -8.08
C SER A 232 -9.08 21.51 -6.65
N ASP A 233 -8.32 20.86 -5.76
CA ASP A 233 -8.09 21.23 -4.37
C ASP A 233 -6.69 21.85 -4.12
N GLY A 234 -5.87 21.99 -5.17
CA GLY A 234 -4.50 22.53 -5.05
C GLY A 234 -3.50 21.56 -4.42
N LYS A 235 -3.79 20.25 -4.43
CA LYS A 235 -2.92 19.20 -3.88
C LYS A 235 -1.47 19.26 -4.37
N TYR A 236 -1.24 19.79 -5.57
CA TYR A 236 0.10 19.89 -6.18
C TYR A 236 0.65 21.32 -6.23
N ASP A 237 0.19 22.24 -5.37
CA ASP A 237 0.62 23.65 -5.38
C ASP A 237 1.84 23.95 -4.49
N GLU A 238 2.43 22.94 -3.86
CA GLU A 238 3.62 23.08 -3.02
C GLU A 238 4.93 22.83 -3.79
N VAL A 239 5.95 23.64 -3.47
CA VAL A 239 7.31 23.46 -3.98
C VAL A 239 7.92 22.24 -3.32
N GLU A 240 8.57 21.37 -4.09
CA GLU A 240 9.09 20.12 -3.55
C GLU A 240 10.42 19.72 -4.19
N GLU A 241 11.33 19.20 -3.37
CA GLU A 241 12.54 18.55 -3.84
C GLU A 241 12.22 17.15 -4.37
N CYS A 242 12.72 16.85 -5.56
CA CYS A 242 12.38 15.65 -6.31
C CYS A 242 13.62 14.79 -6.61
N VAL A 243 13.38 13.52 -6.91
CA VAL A 243 14.35 12.63 -7.57
C VAL A 243 14.58 13.10 -9.01
N SER A 244 13.51 13.45 -9.72
CA SER A 244 13.54 14.00 -11.09
C SER A 244 12.31 14.87 -11.35
N VAL A 245 12.32 15.63 -12.44
CA VAL A 245 11.14 16.35 -12.95
C VAL A 245 10.86 15.91 -14.38
N GLY A 246 9.63 16.14 -14.87
CA GLY A 246 9.21 15.64 -16.18
C GLY A 246 10.07 16.20 -17.31
N GLY A 247 10.67 15.32 -18.12
CA GLY A 247 11.54 15.70 -19.25
C GLY A 247 10.87 16.56 -20.33
N ALA A 248 9.54 16.72 -20.29
CA ALA A 248 8.81 17.59 -21.20
C ALA A 248 9.13 19.08 -21.02
N ALA A 249 9.57 19.49 -19.82
CA ALA A 249 10.09 20.82 -19.53
C ALA A 249 11.09 20.76 -18.38
N TYR A 250 12.37 21.00 -18.69
CA TYR A 250 13.48 20.70 -17.78
C TYR A 250 14.50 21.83 -17.81
N LEU A 251 14.44 22.74 -16.83
CA LEU A 251 15.35 23.88 -16.71
C LEU A 251 16.63 23.46 -15.99
N ILE A 252 17.79 23.84 -16.53
CA ILE A 252 19.13 23.51 -16.02
C ILE A 252 19.94 24.80 -15.88
N LYS A 253 20.66 24.94 -14.77
CA LYS A 253 21.72 25.97 -14.64
C LYS A 253 22.93 25.61 -15.49
N ARG A 254 23.24 26.45 -16.49
CA ARG A 254 24.34 26.17 -17.42
C ARG A 254 25.68 26.05 -16.69
N GLU A 255 25.95 26.91 -15.71
CA GLU A 255 27.21 26.93 -14.97
C GLU A 255 27.57 25.59 -14.28
N LEU A 256 26.58 24.71 -14.05
CA LEU A 256 26.79 23.41 -13.42
C LEU A 256 27.08 22.28 -14.43
N ILE A 257 26.91 22.54 -15.74
CA ILE A 257 27.21 21.57 -16.81
C ILE A 257 28.65 21.06 -16.76
N PRO A 258 29.68 21.90 -16.48
CA PRO A 258 31.05 21.41 -16.38
C PRO A 258 31.27 20.36 -15.28
N GLU A 259 30.46 20.40 -14.22
CA GLU A 259 30.57 19.49 -13.09
C GLU A 259 29.69 18.24 -13.22
N ILE A 260 28.47 18.41 -13.72
CA ILE A 260 27.47 17.33 -13.86
C ILE A 260 27.69 16.53 -15.16
N GLY A 261 28.17 17.20 -16.21
CA GLY A 261 28.25 16.68 -17.57
C GLY A 261 26.96 16.86 -18.37
N LEU A 262 26.95 16.34 -19.59
CA LEU A 262 25.79 16.38 -20.50
C LEU A 262 24.87 15.17 -20.29
N PHE A 263 23.77 15.07 -21.07
CA PHE A 263 22.93 13.88 -21.06
C PHE A 263 23.69 12.68 -21.61
N ASP A 264 23.43 11.49 -21.05
CA ASP A 264 24.07 10.25 -21.46
C ASP A 264 23.48 9.78 -22.81
N GLU A 265 24.24 9.95 -23.89
CA GLU A 265 23.77 9.66 -25.27
C GLU A 265 23.46 8.18 -25.53
N ARG A 266 23.70 7.29 -24.56
CA ARG A 266 23.24 5.90 -24.62
C ARG A 266 21.72 5.78 -24.51
N TYR A 267 21.05 6.75 -23.86
CA TYR A 267 19.59 6.84 -23.87
C TYR A 267 19.09 7.39 -25.20
N PHE A 268 18.41 6.55 -25.98
CA PHE A 268 17.78 7.01 -27.22
C PHE A 268 16.50 7.81 -26.93
N PHE A 269 15.72 7.38 -25.94
CA PHE A 269 14.46 7.99 -25.52
C PHE A 269 14.03 7.40 -24.16
N TYR A 270 13.49 8.22 -23.25
CA TYR A 270 13.18 7.89 -21.85
C TYR A 270 14.39 7.70 -20.92
N PHE A 271 14.19 8.09 -19.65
CA PHE A 271 15.15 7.99 -18.54
C PHE A 271 16.39 8.89 -18.64
N GLU A 272 16.60 9.58 -19.76
CA GLU A 272 17.73 10.50 -19.91
C GLU A 272 17.72 11.65 -18.89
N GLU A 273 16.55 12.16 -18.56
CA GLU A 273 16.30 13.21 -17.58
C GLU A 273 16.42 12.71 -16.15
N THR A 274 15.94 11.49 -15.88
CA THR A 274 16.05 10.86 -14.56
C THR A 274 17.50 10.49 -14.26
N ASP A 275 18.24 9.98 -15.25
CA ASP A 275 19.68 9.77 -15.17
C ASP A 275 20.44 11.06 -14.86
N TYR A 276 20.11 12.14 -15.56
CA TYR A 276 20.72 13.45 -15.33
C TYR A 276 20.42 13.94 -13.90
N SER A 277 19.16 13.85 -13.46
CA SER A 277 18.73 14.24 -12.11
C SER A 277 19.43 13.43 -11.00
N LEU A 278 19.69 12.12 -11.21
CA LEU A 278 20.44 11.32 -10.25
C LEU A 278 21.91 11.76 -10.18
N ARG A 279 22.55 12.07 -11.32
CA ARG A 279 23.91 12.64 -11.34
C ARG A 279 23.98 14.01 -10.67
N VAL A 280 22.96 14.85 -10.84
CA VAL A 280 22.80 16.12 -10.12
C VAL A 280 22.83 15.88 -8.60
N ARG A 281 22.03 14.92 -8.12
CA ARG A 281 21.92 14.56 -6.70
C ARG A 281 23.20 13.96 -6.14
N GLU A 282 23.90 13.09 -6.89
CA GLU A 282 25.21 12.54 -6.49
C GLU A 282 26.27 13.62 -6.26
N LYS A 283 26.12 14.77 -6.94
CA LYS A 283 26.98 15.95 -6.77
C LYS A 283 26.54 16.86 -5.62
N GLY A 284 25.45 16.54 -4.92
CA GLY A 284 24.92 17.30 -3.80
C GLY A 284 24.00 18.46 -4.20
N TYR A 285 23.57 18.52 -5.47
CA TYR A 285 22.63 19.53 -5.94
C TYR A 285 21.18 19.04 -5.91
N LYS A 286 20.24 19.98 -5.92
CA LYS A 286 18.80 19.76 -5.81
C LYS A 286 18.11 19.81 -7.17
N VAL A 287 17.06 19.02 -7.28
CA VAL A 287 16.11 19.01 -8.39
C VAL A 287 14.76 19.43 -7.83
N ILE A 288 14.19 20.54 -8.31
CA ILE A 288 13.02 21.18 -7.69
C ILE A 288 11.82 21.17 -8.62
N TYR A 289 10.68 20.78 -8.08
CA TYR A 289 9.37 21.00 -8.67
C TYR A 289 8.83 22.40 -8.33
N CYS A 290 8.48 23.18 -9.36
CA CYS A 290 7.97 24.55 -9.22
C CYS A 290 6.51 24.65 -9.72
N PRO A 291 5.51 24.56 -8.82
CA PRO A 291 4.09 24.57 -9.19
C PRO A 291 3.60 25.93 -9.71
N LYS A 292 4.30 27.02 -9.39
CA LYS A 292 3.99 28.37 -9.89
C LYS A 292 4.15 28.49 -11.41
N SER A 293 4.96 27.62 -12.03
CA SER A 293 5.03 27.49 -13.47
C SER A 293 4.08 26.39 -13.92
N LYS A 294 3.01 26.75 -14.63
CA LYS A 294 2.01 25.81 -15.16
C LYS A 294 2.11 25.78 -16.67
N ILE A 295 2.23 24.61 -17.28
CA ILE A 295 2.24 24.47 -18.75
C ILE A 295 1.42 23.27 -19.21
N TYR A 296 0.91 23.34 -20.43
CA TYR A 296 0.15 22.25 -21.04
C TYR A 296 1.07 21.30 -21.80
N HIS A 297 0.92 20.00 -21.55
CA HIS A 297 1.55 18.92 -22.32
C HIS A 297 0.45 18.19 -23.09
N LEU A 298 0.37 18.46 -24.39
CA LEU A 298 -0.85 18.20 -25.18
C LEU A 298 -0.97 16.75 -25.64
N HIS A 299 0.14 16.08 -25.93
CA HIS A 299 0.14 14.75 -26.52
C HIS A 299 1.00 13.80 -25.69
N GLU A 300 0.49 13.50 -24.49
CA GLU A 300 0.95 12.56 -23.45
C GLU A 300 1.34 11.14 -23.94
N GLY A 301 2.21 11.01 -24.93
CA GLY A 301 2.56 9.73 -25.56
C GLY A 301 1.50 9.16 -26.51
N SER A 302 0.69 9.97 -27.21
CA SER A 302 -0.38 9.43 -28.07
C SER A 302 0.07 9.19 -29.52
N LEU A 303 0.34 7.92 -29.85
CA LEU A 303 0.23 7.45 -31.23
C LEU A 303 -1.22 7.61 -31.68
N LYS A 304 -1.42 7.98 -32.95
CA LYS A 304 -2.75 7.89 -33.57
C LYS A 304 -3.29 6.47 -33.39
N GLU A 305 -4.57 6.37 -33.01
CA GLU A 305 -5.27 5.10 -32.85
C GLU A 305 -5.05 4.24 -34.11
N GLY A 306 -4.42 3.06 -33.95
CA GLY A 306 -4.06 2.17 -35.07
C GLY A 306 -2.58 2.10 -35.47
N ASP A 307 -1.66 2.91 -34.92
CA ASP A 307 -0.21 2.78 -35.21
C ASP A 307 0.47 1.72 -34.31
N GLU A 308 0.29 0.45 -34.67
CA GLU A 308 0.94 -0.67 -33.98
C GLU A 308 2.47 -0.68 -34.11
N VAL A 309 3.01 -0.11 -35.20
CA VAL A 309 4.45 -0.11 -35.48
C VAL A 309 5.16 0.90 -34.57
N GLY A 310 4.61 2.11 -34.43
CA GLY A 310 5.10 3.11 -33.49
C GLY A 310 5.04 2.60 -32.05
N ARG A 311 3.99 1.85 -31.68
CA ARG A 311 3.83 1.33 -30.32
C ARG A 311 4.91 0.31 -29.96
N LYS A 312 5.20 -0.61 -30.88
CA LYS A 312 6.29 -1.58 -30.72
C LYS A 312 7.64 -0.89 -30.58
N LYS A 313 7.91 0.16 -31.37
CA LYS A 313 9.17 0.92 -31.28
C LYS A 313 9.30 1.66 -29.94
N ARG A 314 8.25 2.33 -29.46
CA ARG A 314 8.29 3.01 -28.16
C ARG A 314 8.49 2.06 -26.99
N ASN A 315 7.76 0.95 -26.96
CA ASN A 315 7.94 -0.06 -25.92
C ASN A 315 9.35 -0.61 -25.94
N LYS A 316 9.92 -0.82 -27.13
CA LYS A 316 11.32 -1.23 -27.28
C LYS A 316 12.28 -0.20 -26.68
N TYR A 317 12.16 1.08 -27.03
CA TYR A 317 13.02 2.13 -26.48
C TYR A 317 12.87 2.28 -24.98
N PHE A 318 11.64 2.24 -24.46
CA PHE A 318 11.39 2.26 -23.02
C PHE A 318 12.09 1.09 -22.32
N SER A 319 11.95 -0.14 -22.81
CA SER A 319 12.61 -1.31 -22.21
C SER A 319 14.13 -1.24 -22.29
N GLU A 320 14.70 -0.83 -23.43
CA GLU A 320 16.16 -0.67 -23.59
C GLU A 320 16.72 0.41 -22.65
N SER A 321 16.04 1.55 -22.54
CA SER A 321 16.42 2.63 -21.63
C SER A 321 16.23 2.25 -20.16
N GLN A 322 15.14 1.54 -19.82
CA GLN A 322 14.91 1.05 -18.46
C GLN A 322 15.98 0.04 -18.04
N GLU A 323 16.35 -0.90 -18.90
CA GLU A 323 17.43 -1.85 -18.62
C GLU A 323 18.76 -1.12 -18.39
N LEU A 324 19.09 -0.13 -19.23
CA LEU A 324 20.28 0.69 -19.05
C LEU A 324 20.24 1.48 -17.73
N PHE A 325 19.10 2.10 -17.41
CA PHE A 325 18.89 2.86 -16.18
C PHE A 325 19.04 1.97 -14.93
N LEU A 326 18.39 0.81 -14.92
CA LEU A 326 18.50 -0.15 -13.82
C LEU A 326 19.94 -0.63 -13.67
N ASN A 327 20.62 -1.00 -14.75
CA ASN A 327 22.02 -1.44 -14.66
C ASN A 327 22.96 -0.34 -14.12
N LYS A 328 22.67 0.93 -14.40
CA LYS A 328 23.50 2.07 -13.95
C LYS A 328 23.21 2.46 -12.50
N TRP A 329 21.96 2.35 -12.07
CA TRP A 329 21.47 2.90 -10.80
C TRP A 329 20.94 1.84 -9.82
N ASP A 330 21.10 0.55 -10.11
CA ASP A 330 20.60 -0.56 -9.27
C ASP A 330 20.99 -0.40 -7.81
N HIS A 331 22.22 0.00 -7.50
CA HIS A 331 22.71 0.17 -6.14
C HIS A 331 22.01 1.30 -5.38
N LEU A 332 21.66 2.41 -6.05
CA LEU A 332 20.91 3.52 -5.45
C LEU A 332 19.42 3.21 -5.38
N ILE A 333 18.86 2.59 -6.42
CA ILE A 333 17.50 2.07 -6.40
C ILE A 333 17.40 1.06 -5.25
N LEU A 334 18.24 0.03 -5.18
CA LEU A 334 18.25 -0.94 -4.08
C LEU A 334 18.56 -0.33 -2.71
N ALA A 335 19.22 0.83 -2.61
CA ALA A 335 19.51 1.53 -1.36
C ALA A 335 18.36 2.41 -0.87
N GLU A 336 17.72 3.18 -1.76
CA GLU A 336 16.55 4.03 -1.48
C GLU A 336 15.22 3.25 -1.55
N SER A 337 15.18 2.18 -2.35
CA SER A 337 14.14 1.16 -2.44
C SER A 337 14.39 -0.02 -1.48
N LYS A 338 15.37 0.07 -0.56
CA LYS A 338 15.30 -0.78 0.64
C LYS A 338 13.94 -0.51 1.26
N PRO A 339 13.08 -1.52 1.39
CA PRO A 339 11.68 -1.27 1.65
C PRO A 339 11.57 -0.49 2.97
N LYS A 340 10.94 0.69 2.91
CA LYS A 340 9.98 1.04 3.96
C LYS A 340 9.14 -0.22 4.10
N ARG A 341 9.32 -0.94 5.21
CA ARG A 341 8.75 -2.28 5.36
C ARG A 341 7.29 -2.25 4.97
N SER A 342 6.82 -3.35 4.43
CA SER A 342 5.40 -3.48 4.13
C SER A 342 4.89 -4.78 4.71
N ILE A 343 3.68 -4.76 5.24
CA ILE A 343 3.00 -5.91 5.83
C ILE A 343 1.75 -6.19 5.02
N LEU A 344 1.63 -7.42 4.51
CA LEU A 344 0.39 -7.96 4.01
C LEU A 344 -0.22 -8.80 5.13
N ALA A 345 -1.27 -8.30 5.78
CA ALA A 345 -1.98 -9.00 6.84
C ALA A 345 -3.23 -9.70 6.30
N LEU A 346 -3.28 -11.02 6.42
CA LEU A 346 -4.44 -11.82 6.05
C LEU A 346 -5.28 -12.08 7.30
N GLY A 347 -6.36 -11.32 7.41
CA GLY A 347 -7.16 -11.16 8.62
C GLY A 347 -7.99 -12.38 9.01
N ILE A 348 -8.32 -12.48 10.29
CA ILE A 348 -9.26 -13.46 10.86
C ILE A 348 -10.71 -12.95 10.88
N ILE A 349 -10.90 -11.64 10.89
CA ILE A 349 -12.20 -10.97 10.90
C ILE A 349 -12.13 -9.73 9.99
N PRO A 350 -13.27 -9.17 9.55
CA PRO A 350 -13.27 -7.87 8.91
C PRO A 350 -12.70 -6.81 9.84
N TRP A 351 -11.90 -5.88 9.29
CA TRP A 351 -11.22 -4.83 10.04
C TRP A 351 -12.20 -4.02 10.91
N SER A 352 -13.35 -3.66 10.33
CA SER A 352 -14.41 -2.88 10.96
C SER A 352 -15.30 -3.67 11.93
N PHE A 353 -15.15 -5.00 12.01
CA PHE A 353 -16.05 -5.83 12.82
C PHE A 353 -15.86 -5.54 14.31
N ARG A 354 -14.63 -5.69 14.83
CA ARG A 354 -14.29 -5.43 16.23
C ARG A 354 -12.85 -5.00 16.40
N HIS A 355 -12.62 -4.05 17.29
CA HIS A 355 -11.27 -3.65 17.69
C HIS A 355 -10.67 -4.68 18.65
N GLN A 356 -9.77 -5.52 18.15
CA GLN A 356 -9.12 -6.60 18.90
C GLN A 356 -7.60 -6.62 18.67
N ARG A 357 -6.92 -7.69 19.10
CA ARG A 357 -5.47 -7.86 18.96
C ARG A 357 -4.93 -7.51 17.56
N PRO A 358 -5.51 -8.01 16.44
CA PRO A 358 -4.99 -7.67 15.11
C PRO A 358 -5.01 -6.16 14.85
N GLN A 359 -6.11 -5.48 15.18
CA GLN A 359 -6.25 -4.04 15.01
C GLN A 359 -5.26 -3.28 15.91
N GLN A 360 -5.13 -3.68 17.18
CA GLN A 360 -4.23 -3.05 18.14
C GLN A 360 -2.76 -3.13 17.72
N ILE A 361 -2.34 -4.26 17.13
CA ILE A 361 -0.98 -4.48 16.68
C ILE A 361 -0.72 -3.78 15.34
N LEU A 362 -1.58 -4.01 14.36
CA LEU A 362 -1.33 -3.57 12.98
C LEU A 362 -1.47 -2.06 12.81
N SER A 363 -2.35 -1.39 13.57
CA SER A 363 -2.43 0.07 13.57
C SER A 363 -1.11 0.71 14.04
N ARG A 364 -0.54 0.23 15.15
CA ARG A 364 0.74 0.71 15.71
C ARG A 364 1.95 0.31 14.87
N LEU A 365 1.90 -0.83 14.19
CA LEU A 365 2.94 -1.18 13.21
C LEU A 365 2.88 -0.26 11.99
N SER A 366 1.69 0.21 11.60
CA SER A 366 1.54 1.11 10.45
C SER A 366 2.22 2.47 10.62
N GLU A 367 2.47 2.91 11.87
CA GLU A 367 3.28 4.10 12.16
C GLU A 367 4.70 4.01 11.56
N GLY A 368 5.25 2.80 11.42
CA GLY A 368 6.61 2.57 10.90
C GLY A 368 6.69 1.82 9.57
N CYS A 369 5.57 1.40 8.97
CA CYS A 369 5.56 0.58 7.76
C CYS A 369 4.20 0.67 7.02
N LYS A 370 4.14 0.40 5.71
CA LYS A 370 2.85 0.27 5.01
C LYS A 370 2.17 -1.04 5.40
N VAL A 371 0.89 -1.03 5.71
CA VAL A 371 0.12 -2.23 6.05
C VAL A 371 -1.07 -2.35 5.12
N LEU A 372 -1.19 -3.48 4.42
CA LEU A 372 -2.40 -3.89 3.72
C LEU A 372 -3.06 -5.04 4.50
N TYR A 373 -4.21 -4.76 5.12
CA TYR A 373 -5.04 -5.76 5.79
C TYR A 373 -6.11 -6.28 4.83
N VAL A 374 -6.23 -7.60 4.68
CA VAL A 374 -7.22 -8.25 3.82
C VAL A 374 -8.33 -8.84 4.69
N ASN A 375 -9.56 -8.34 4.49
CA ASN A 375 -10.74 -8.88 5.15
C ASN A 375 -11.01 -10.32 4.68
N ASN A 376 -11.50 -11.17 5.58
CA ASN A 376 -11.83 -12.56 5.26
C ASN A 376 -13.26 -12.79 4.74
N PHE A 377 -14.11 -11.75 4.75
CA PHE A 377 -15.41 -11.69 4.08
C PHE A 377 -15.93 -10.23 4.10
N LYS A 378 -16.97 -9.92 3.30
CA LYS A 378 -17.67 -8.63 3.35
C LYS A 378 -18.76 -8.67 4.42
N LEU A 379 -18.82 -7.65 5.29
CA LEU A 379 -19.98 -7.40 6.16
C LEU A 379 -21.17 -7.04 5.26
N GLY A 380 -22.19 -7.89 5.25
CA GLY A 380 -23.44 -7.64 4.54
C GLY A 380 -24.62 -7.93 5.44
N GLN A 381 -24.98 -6.96 6.30
CA GLN A 381 -26.35 -6.61 6.71
C GLN A 381 -26.34 -5.25 7.41
N GLY A 382 -26.64 -4.18 6.66
CA GLY A 382 -26.93 -2.84 7.19
C GLY A 382 -25.80 -1.82 7.03
N TRP A 383 -26.07 -0.81 6.19
CA TRP A 383 -25.26 0.37 5.86
C TRP A 383 -24.12 0.13 4.85
N PHE A 384 -24.38 0.57 3.60
CA PHE A 384 -23.56 0.52 2.39
C PHE A 384 -23.51 -0.82 1.63
N GLU A 385 -24.30 -0.90 0.55
CA GLU A 385 -23.98 -1.75 -0.60
C GLU A 385 -23.04 -0.95 -1.54
N PRO A 386 -21.74 -1.25 -1.62
CA PRO A 386 -20.96 -0.82 -2.77
C PRO A 386 -21.18 -1.80 -3.93
N GLU A 387 -21.37 -1.22 -5.11
CA GLU A 387 -21.27 -1.89 -6.41
C GLU A 387 -19.95 -2.69 -6.50
N ASN A 388 -19.88 -3.73 -7.33
CA ASN A 388 -18.73 -4.64 -7.47
C ASN A 388 -17.36 -3.95 -7.66
N SER A 389 -16.72 -3.49 -6.58
CA SER A 389 -15.41 -2.86 -6.63
C SER A 389 -14.45 -3.53 -5.63
N LEU A 390 -13.30 -3.94 -6.14
CA LEU A 390 -12.12 -4.39 -5.39
C LEU A 390 -11.46 -3.15 -4.76
N GLU A 391 -12.17 -2.46 -3.89
CA GLU A 391 -11.72 -1.20 -3.33
C GLU A 391 -10.74 -1.41 -2.16
N ILE A 392 -9.66 -0.64 -2.22
CA ILE A 392 -8.70 -0.49 -1.13
C ILE A 392 -9.14 0.76 -0.37
N GLU A 393 -9.58 0.58 0.86
CA GLU A 393 -9.93 1.66 1.77
C GLU A 393 -8.66 2.10 2.52
N LYS A 394 -8.36 3.40 2.54
CA LYS A 394 -7.30 3.95 3.37
C LYS A 394 -7.87 4.31 4.74
N ILE A 395 -7.46 3.59 5.78
CA ILE A 395 -7.91 3.79 7.17
C ILE A 395 -7.06 4.86 7.87
N ASP A 396 -5.75 4.85 7.62
CA ASP A 396 -4.78 5.81 8.17
C ASP A 396 -3.67 6.08 7.14
N SER A 397 -2.77 7.01 7.42
CA SER A 397 -1.57 7.40 6.66
C SER A 397 -0.88 6.23 5.94
N ASN A 398 -0.66 5.11 6.64
CA ASN A 398 0.03 3.91 6.14
C ASN A 398 -0.79 2.61 6.27
N LEU A 399 -2.06 2.69 6.64
CA LEU A 399 -2.91 1.52 6.87
C LEU A 399 -4.04 1.46 5.84
N TYR A 400 -4.09 0.34 5.13
CA TYR A 400 -5.03 0.08 4.05
C TYR A 400 -5.79 -1.21 4.31
N VAL A 401 -7.07 -1.25 3.94
CA VAL A 401 -7.95 -2.41 4.06
C VAL A 401 -8.46 -2.80 2.68
N LEU A 402 -8.28 -4.06 2.31
CA LEU A 402 -8.82 -4.67 1.10
C LEU A 402 -9.97 -5.59 1.46
N SER A 403 -11.12 -5.37 0.81
CA SER A 403 -12.29 -6.24 0.93
C SER A 403 -12.49 -7.06 -0.35
N PRO A 404 -12.41 -8.40 -0.29
CA PRO A 404 -12.73 -9.22 -1.46
C PRO A 404 -14.24 -9.13 -1.82
N PRO A 405 -14.63 -9.45 -3.06
CA PRO A 405 -16.01 -9.28 -3.56
C PRO A 405 -17.08 -10.04 -2.73
N SER A 406 -18.29 -9.48 -2.70
CA SER A 406 -19.36 -9.68 -1.69
C SER A 406 -19.92 -11.10 -1.51
N ASP A 407 -19.75 -12.00 -2.48
CA ASP A 407 -20.48 -13.27 -2.48
C ASP A 407 -19.60 -14.48 -2.14
N ALA A 408 -18.32 -14.24 -1.87
CA ALA A 408 -17.34 -15.29 -1.72
C ALA A 408 -16.70 -15.22 -0.32
N PHE A 409 -17.22 -16.05 0.59
CA PHE A 409 -16.58 -16.28 1.87
C PHE A 409 -15.15 -16.80 1.58
N VAL A 410 -14.09 -16.23 2.17
CA VAL A 410 -12.71 -16.70 1.90
C VAL A 410 -12.61 -18.20 2.12
N TYR A 411 -13.33 -18.72 3.12
CA TYR A 411 -13.43 -20.14 3.42
C TYR A 411 -14.04 -20.99 2.30
N GLU A 412 -14.80 -20.43 1.36
CA GLU A 412 -15.29 -21.10 0.14
C GLU A 412 -14.28 -21.01 -0.99
N LEU A 413 -13.69 -19.83 -1.21
CA LEU A 413 -12.69 -19.63 -2.27
C LEU A 413 -11.45 -20.51 -2.07
N VAL A 414 -10.97 -20.62 -0.82
CA VAL A 414 -9.77 -21.41 -0.49
C VAL A 414 -9.99 -22.93 -0.62
N GLN A 415 -11.23 -23.38 -0.86
CA GLN A 415 -11.51 -24.79 -1.16
C GLN A 415 -11.19 -25.18 -2.61
N SER A 416 -10.96 -24.21 -3.50
CA SER A 416 -10.64 -24.46 -4.91
C SER A 416 -9.35 -23.76 -5.34
N GLU A 417 -8.59 -24.40 -6.23
CA GLU A 417 -7.37 -23.81 -6.77
C GLU A 417 -7.67 -22.50 -7.54
N ALA A 418 -8.79 -22.45 -8.25
CA ALA A 418 -9.22 -21.25 -8.98
C ALA A 418 -9.55 -20.09 -8.03
N GLY A 419 -10.25 -20.35 -6.92
CA GLY A 419 -10.55 -19.34 -5.91
C GLY A 419 -9.28 -18.81 -5.23
N CYS A 420 -8.33 -19.69 -4.92
CA CYS A 420 -7.02 -19.27 -4.37
C CYS A 420 -6.25 -18.35 -5.34
N LYS A 421 -6.22 -18.70 -6.64
CA LYS A 421 -5.57 -17.87 -7.67
C LYS A 421 -6.24 -16.51 -7.83
N LEU A 422 -7.57 -16.48 -7.84
CA LEU A 422 -8.32 -15.22 -7.93
C LEU A 422 -8.01 -14.31 -6.74
N LEU A 423 -8.02 -14.87 -5.53
CA LEU A 423 -7.75 -14.12 -4.31
C LEU A 423 -6.29 -13.60 -4.28
N ALA A 424 -5.33 -14.45 -4.65
CA ALA A 424 -3.94 -14.04 -4.77
C ALA A 424 -3.73 -12.96 -5.85
N GLN A 425 -4.42 -13.06 -6.98
CA GLN A 425 -4.36 -12.05 -8.04
C GLN A 425 -4.87 -10.70 -7.52
N VAL A 426 -6.03 -10.68 -6.87
CA VAL A 426 -6.59 -9.47 -6.25
C VAL A 426 -5.64 -8.85 -5.23
N ILE A 427 -4.99 -9.68 -4.41
CA ILE A 427 -4.00 -9.24 -3.42
C ILE A 427 -2.77 -8.66 -4.13
N ASN A 428 -2.19 -9.37 -5.11
CA ASN A 428 -1.00 -8.93 -5.83
C ASN A 428 -1.26 -7.61 -6.60
N ASP A 429 -2.39 -7.49 -7.29
CA ASP A 429 -2.78 -6.25 -7.97
C ASP A 429 -2.90 -5.09 -6.96
N SER A 430 -3.33 -5.37 -5.73
CA SER A 430 -3.42 -4.36 -4.66
C SER A 430 -2.06 -4.00 -4.08
N LEU A 431 -1.15 -4.98 -3.93
CA LEU A 431 0.23 -4.73 -3.53
C LEU A 431 0.96 -3.85 -4.55
N ASP A 432 0.79 -4.12 -5.85
CA ASP A 432 1.35 -3.33 -6.93
C ASP A 432 0.84 -1.88 -6.90
N ARG A 433 -0.48 -1.70 -6.72
CA ARG A 433 -1.10 -0.36 -6.58
C ARG A 433 -0.60 0.43 -5.36
N LEU A 434 -0.18 -0.26 -4.30
CA LEU A 434 0.35 0.36 -3.08
C LEU A 434 1.88 0.47 -3.06
N ASN A 435 2.54 0.05 -4.15
CA ASN A 435 4.00 -0.06 -4.26
C ASN A 435 4.60 -0.88 -3.10
N MET A 436 4.00 -2.03 -2.81
CA MET A 436 4.44 -2.96 -1.75
C MET A 436 5.08 -4.19 -2.38
N ARG A 437 6.41 -4.21 -2.45
CA ARG A 437 7.18 -5.35 -2.96
C ARG A 437 7.62 -6.26 -1.83
N GLU A 438 7.50 -7.58 -2.06
CA GLU A 438 7.90 -8.64 -1.13
C GLU A 438 7.50 -8.36 0.34
N PRO A 439 6.21 -8.16 0.65
CA PRO A 439 5.80 -7.79 2.00
C PRO A 439 6.11 -8.89 3.02
N ILE A 440 6.17 -8.51 4.29
CA ILE A 440 6.03 -9.45 5.40
C ILE A 440 4.58 -9.96 5.36
N LEU A 441 4.41 -11.26 5.18
CA LEU A 441 3.11 -11.91 5.23
C LEU A 441 2.74 -12.20 6.68
N TRP A 442 1.70 -11.53 7.17
CA TRP A 442 1.14 -11.71 8.50
C TRP A 442 -0.13 -12.55 8.43
N LEU A 443 -0.16 -13.69 9.13
CA LEU A 443 -1.25 -14.66 9.08
C LEU A 443 -1.95 -14.75 10.44
N ASP A 444 -3.23 -14.39 10.49
CA ASP A 444 -4.04 -14.52 11.69
C ASP A 444 -4.93 -15.77 11.70
N SER A 445 -5.03 -16.51 10.58
CA SER A 445 -5.90 -17.70 10.47
C SER A 445 -5.31 -18.79 9.58
N PRO A 446 -5.41 -20.08 9.97
CA PRO A 446 -4.95 -21.20 9.14
C PRO A 446 -5.61 -21.28 7.75
N TYR A 447 -6.80 -20.70 7.59
CA TYR A 447 -7.55 -20.79 6.34
C TYR A 447 -6.89 -20.11 5.14
N TRP A 448 -5.91 -19.25 5.39
CA TRP A 448 -5.16 -18.58 4.35
C TRP A 448 -4.07 -19.45 3.69
N GLU A 449 -3.75 -20.62 4.27
CA GLU A 449 -2.69 -21.51 3.78
C GLU A 449 -2.72 -21.75 2.26
N PRO A 450 -3.88 -22.07 1.63
CA PRO A 450 -3.91 -22.40 0.21
C PRO A 450 -3.52 -21.25 -0.73
N VAL A 451 -3.59 -20.01 -0.24
CA VAL A 451 -3.31 -18.78 -1.00
C VAL A 451 -1.82 -18.46 -0.99
N ILE A 452 -1.10 -18.84 0.08
CA ILE A 452 0.29 -18.43 0.34
C ILE A 452 1.22 -18.77 -0.83
N LYS A 453 1.04 -19.92 -1.47
CA LYS A 453 1.88 -20.37 -2.61
C LYS A 453 1.79 -19.49 -3.86
N TYR A 454 0.83 -18.57 -3.93
CA TYR A 454 0.65 -17.61 -5.02
C TYR A 454 1.08 -16.18 -4.65
N LEU A 455 1.62 -16.01 -3.45
CA LEU A 455 2.18 -14.76 -2.95
C LEU A 455 3.70 -14.89 -2.90
N SER A 456 4.41 -13.75 -2.91
CA SER A 456 5.88 -13.70 -2.84
C SER A 456 6.35 -12.88 -1.64
N PRO A 457 6.18 -13.37 -0.40
CA PRO A 457 6.56 -12.60 0.80
C PRO A 457 8.05 -12.70 1.10
N ALA A 458 8.64 -11.64 1.67
CA ALA A 458 10.02 -11.67 2.17
C ALA A 458 10.17 -12.45 3.48
N LYS A 459 9.10 -12.48 4.29
CA LYS A 459 9.04 -13.18 5.58
C LYS A 459 7.60 -13.61 5.86
N VAL A 460 7.40 -14.77 6.48
CA VAL A 460 6.09 -15.27 6.92
C VAL A 460 6.02 -15.25 8.45
N ILE A 461 5.00 -14.56 8.98
CA ILE A 461 4.71 -14.48 10.41
C ILE A 461 3.34 -15.11 10.65
N TYR A 462 3.28 -16.09 11.54
CA TYR A 462 2.03 -16.69 11.96
C TYR A 462 1.68 -16.27 13.40
N ASN A 463 0.56 -15.57 13.56
CA ASN A 463 0.01 -15.15 14.84
C ASN A 463 -1.05 -16.16 15.30
N CYS A 464 -0.59 -17.22 15.99
CA CYS A 464 -1.41 -18.29 16.51
C CYS A 464 -2.10 -17.83 17.82
N MET A 465 -3.33 -17.33 17.69
CA MET A 465 -4.06 -16.71 18.81
C MET A 465 -4.87 -17.69 19.65
N ASP A 466 -5.41 -18.74 19.03
CA ASP A 466 -6.32 -19.71 19.64
C ASP A 466 -6.17 -21.09 18.99
N LYS A 467 -6.76 -22.12 19.59
CA LYS A 467 -6.91 -23.43 18.96
C LYS A 467 -8.06 -23.41 17.93
N PHE A 468 -7.74 -23.03 16.70
CA PHE A 468 -8.71 -22.87 15.61
C PHE A 468 -9.60 -24.10 15.35
N GLU A 469 -9.07 -25.30 15.55
CA GLU A 469 -9.82 -26.54 15.33
C GLU A 469 -10.95 -26.79 16.35
N GLU A 470 -10.96 -26.07 17.48
CA GLU A 470 -11.90 -26.25 18.59
C GLU A 470 -13.06 -25.24 18.57
N PHE A 471 -13.13 -24.35 17.58
CA PHE A 471 -14.28 -23.45 17.40
C PHE A 471 -15.50 -24.22 16.88
N ASP A 472 -16.67 -23.91 17.44
CA ASP A 472 -17.93 -24.54 17.05
C ASP A 472 -18.30 -24.21 15.59
N GLY A 473 -18.91 -25.19 14.90
CA GLY A 473 -19.20 -25.10 13.45
C GLY A 473 -18.00 -25.43 12.54
N LEU A 474 -16.79 -25.60 13.09
CA LEU A 474 -15.61 -26.02 12.34
C LEU A 474 -15.23 -27.49 12.56
N SER A 475 -15.96 -28.22 13.40
CA SER A 475 -15.66 -29.61 13.78
C SER A 475 -15.54 -30.58 12.58
N GLU A 476 -16.40 -30.44 11.57
CA GLU A 476 -16.31 -31.22 10.31
C GLU A 476 -15.05 -30.90 9.49
N LYS A 477 -14.48 -29.71 9.67
CA LYS A 477 -13.28 -29.21 9.00
C LYS A 477 -12.03 -29.25 9.88
N ALA A 478 -12.12 -29.72 11.12
CA ALA A 478 -11.01 -29.72 12.08
C ALA A 478 -9.75 -30.41 11.53
N GLY A 479 -9.92 -31.53 10.80
CA GLY A 479 -8.79 -32.22 10.15
C GLY A 479 -8.11 -31.39 9.05
N LEU A 480 -8.88 -30.57 8.33
CA LEU A 480 -8.36 -29.66 7.31
C LEU A 480 -7.60 -28.49 7.95
N ILE A 481 -8.19 -27.88 9.00
CA ILE A 481 -7.58 -26.77 9.75
C ILE A 481 -6.25 -27.21 10.36
N LYS A 482 -6.21 -28.38 11.02
CA LYS A 482 -4.97 -28.94 11.58
C LYS A 482 -3.89 -29.15 10.52
N ARG A 483 -4.29 -29.53 9.30
CA ARG A 483 -3.34 -29.66 8.18
C ARG A 483 -2.80 -28.29 7.77
N PHE A 484 -3.67 -27.32 7.53
CA PHE A 484 -3.28 -25.96 7.15
C PHE A 484 -2.41 -25.27 8.21
N GLU A 485 -2.78 -25.38 9.48
CA GLU A 485 -1.99 -24.81 10.58
C GLU A 485 -0.60 -25.45 10.63
N ARG A 486 -0.51 -26.78 10.51
CA ARG A 486 0.78 -27.47 10.45
C ARG A 486 1.64 -27.01 9.27
N ASP A 487 1.02 -26.84 8.11
CA ASP A 487 1.73 -26.45 6.89
C ASP A 487 2.22 -24.98 7.02
N ILE A 488 1.40 -24.07 7.56
CA ILE A 488 1.82 -22.70 7.93
C ILE A 488 2.96 -22.72 8.95
N LEU A 489 2.83 -23.49 10.03
CA LEU A 489 3.88 -23.61 11.06
C LEU A 489 5.21 -24.07 10.47
N SER A 490 5.19 -24.89 9.41
CA SER A 490 6.41 -25.38 8.76
C SER A 490 7.11 -24.35 7.87
N ILE A 491 6.39 -23.33 7.39
CA ILE A 491 6.93 -22.29 6.50
C ILE A 491 7.10 -20.93 7.19
N ALA A 492 6.52 -20.74 8.36
CA ALA A 492 6.61 -19.49 9.11
C ALA A 492 8.06 -19.24 9.56
N ASP A 493 8.58 -18.05 9.29
CA ASP A 493 9.87 -17.59 9.82
C ASP A 493 9.75 -17.23 11.29
N ILE A 494 8.60 -16.72 11.73
CA ILE A 494 8.29 -16.37 13.12
C ILE A 494 6.89 -16.88 13.44
N VAL A 495 6.75 -17.57 14.57
CA VAL A 495 5.43 -17.92 15.12
C VAL A 495 5.25 -17.18 16.44
N MET A 496 4.15 -16.45 16.58
CA MET A 496 3.74 -15.83 17.83
C MET A 496 2.55 -16.58 18.40
N VAL A 497 2.57 -16.81 19.71
CA VAL A 497 1.50 -17.46 20.45
C VAL A 497 1.06 -16.61 21.63
N THR A 498 -0.23 -16.65 21.96
CA THR A 498 -0.82 -15.84 23.05
C THR A 498 -0.74 -16.52 24.42
N SER A 499 -0.61 -17.85 24.48
CA SER A 499 -0.61 -18.61 25.74
C SER A 499 0.48 -19.67 25.79
N GLN A 500 0.81 -20.09 27.02
CA GLN A 500 1.78 -21.15 27.26
C GLN A 500 1.31 -22.50 26.70
N VAL A 501 -0.01 -22.75 26.71
CA VAL A 501 -0.60 -23.97 26.14
C VAL A 501 -0.40 -24.03 24.63
N LEU A 502 -0.54 -22.90 23.93
CA LEU A 502 -0.25 -22.81 22.49
C LEU A 502 1.24 -22.93 22.21
N LEU A 503 2.11 -22.30 23.02
CA LEU A 503 3.56 -22.46 22.91
C LEU A 503 3.96 -23.94 22.97
N ASP A 504 3.44 -24.66 23.96
CA ASP A 504 3.72 -26.08 24.13
C ASP A 504 3.17 -26.94 22.98
N LYS A 505 2.05 -26.54 22.36
CA LYS A 505 1.49 -27.20 21.16
C LYS A 505 2.40 -27.00 19.94
N VAL A 506 2.82 -25.76 19.65
CA VAL A 506 3.38 -25.43 18.33
C VAL A 506 4.90 -25.49 18.25
N LYS A 507 5.63 -25.44 19.38
CA LYS A 507 7.11 -25.52 19.42
C LYS A 507 7.70 -26.81 18.84
N TYR A 508 6.87 -27.84 18.63
CA TYR A 508 7.30 -29.08 17.97
C TYR A 508 7.38 -28.95 16.44
N TYR A 509 6.71 -27.94 15.87
CA TYR A 509 6.60 -27.74 14.43
C TYR A 509 7.51 -26.63 13.90
N ASN A 510 7.89 -25.68 14.75
CA ASN A 510 8.75 -24.55 14.40
C ASN A 510 9.73 -24.26 15.54
N GLU A 511 10.97 -23.90 15.21
CA GLU A 511 12.02 -23.59 16.21
C GLU A 511 11.96 -22.13 16.68
N ASN A 512 11.33 -21.24 15.91
CA ASN A 512 11.26 -19.79 16.15
C ASN A 512 9.87 -19.36 16.66
N VAL A 513 9.47 -19.90 17.81
CA VAL A 513 8.18 -19.62 18.44
C VAL A 513 8.34 -18.72 19.66
N HIS A 514 7.55 -17.66 19.72
CA HIS A 514 7.62 -16.63 20.76
C HIS A 514 6.28 -16.49 21.48
N LEU A 515 6.32 -16.51 22.81
CA LEU A 515 5.17 -16.16 23.64
C LEU A 515 5.00 -14.63 23.64
N VAL A 516 3.94 -14.17 23.00
CA VAL A 516 3.53 -12.77 22.95
C VAL A 516 2.07 -12.69 23.44
N PRO A 517 1.85 -12.61 24.77
CA PRO A 517 0.52 -12.58 25.35
C PRO A 517 -0.32 -11.40 24.85
N ASN A 518 -1.61 -11.44 25.15
CA ASN A 518 -2.48 -10.27 25.01
C ASN A 518 -2.09 -9.17 26.00
N ALA A 519 -2.69 -8.01 25.80
CA ALA A 519 -2.47 -6.78 26.55
C ALA A 519 -3.76 -5.95 26.56
N ALA A 520 -3.74 -4.83 27.25
CA ALA A 520 -4.76 -3.78 27.16
C ALA A 520 -4.16 -2.47 26.67
N GLU A 521 -5.01 -1.56 26.25
CA GLU A 521 -4.66 -0.15 26.05
C GLU A 521 -4.87 0.57 27.38
N ILE A 522 -3.81 0.64 28.18
CA ILE A 522 -3.92 1.01 29.60
C ILE A 522 -4.49 2.42 29.74
N ASP A 523 -4.01 3.35 28.91
CA ASP A 523 -4.44 4.74 28.93
C ASP A 523 -5.91 4.93 28.53
N HIS A 524 -6.47 4.03 27.71
CA HIS A 524 -7.89 4.04 27.37
C HIS A 524 -8.75 3.62 28.56
N PHE A 525 -8.41 2.50 29.21
CA PHE A 525 -9.25 1.94 30.28
C PHE A 525 -9.04 2.58 31.65
N LYS A 526 -7.87 3.18 31.92
CA LYS A 526 -7.61 3.89 33.19
C LYS A 526 -8.55 5.09 33.40
N GLN A 527 -9.10 5.64 32.31
CA GLN A 527 -10.07 6.74 32.36
C GLN A 527 -11.27 6.39 33.25
N ALA A 528 -11.69 5.12 33.26
CA ALA A 528 -12.82 4.63 34.06
C ALA A 528 -12.64 4.77 35.59
N TYR A 529 -11.43 5.10 36.06
CA TYR A 529 -11.16 5.35 37.47
C TYR A 529 -10.39 6.65 37.76
N GLU A 530 -9.60 7.17 36.79
CA GLU A 530 -8.88 8.45 36.95
C GLU A 530 -9.73 9.68 36.62
N GLU A 531 -10.75 9.51 35.77
CA GLU A 531 -11.61 10.56 35.29
C GLU A 531 -13.05 10.39 35.80
N GLU A 532 -13.81 11.48 35.81
CA GLU A 532 -15.24 11.44 36.10
C GLU A 532 -15.99 11.31 34.76
N LEU A 533 -16.10 10.07 34.25
CA LEU A 533 -16.83 9.81 33.00
C LEU A 533 -18.35 9.78 33.27
N GLU A 534 -19.13 10.15 32.26
CA GLU A 534 -20.58 9.99 32.25
C GLU A 534 -20.92 8.50 32.20
N VAL A 535 -21.52 7.98 33.28
CA VAL A 535 -22.02 6.60 33.32
C VAL A 535 -23.25 6.52 32.40
N PRO A 536 -23.33 5.53 31.48
CA PRO A 536 -24.46 5.45 30.56
C PRO A 536 -25.80 5.35 31.29
N ILE A 537 -26.81 6.09 30.81
CA ILE A 537 -28.16 6.15 31.41
C ILE A 537 -28.78 4.76 31.68
N GLU A 538 -28.49 3.80 30.80
CA GLU A 538 -28.96 2.41 30.93
C GLU A 538 -28.34 1.64 32.11
N LEU A 539 -27.25 2.14 32.70
CA LEU A 539 -26.71 1.66 33.98
C LEU A 539 -27.22 2.47 35.18
N GLU A 540 -27.50 3.76 35.00
CA GLU A 540 -28.00 4.62 36.10
C GLU A 540 -29.37 4.19 36.61
N GLU A 541 -30.19 3.58 35.75
CA GLU A 541 -31.52 3.07 36.09
C GLU A 541 -31.49 1.67 36.75
N ILE A 542 -30.32 1.05 36.86
CA ILE A 542 -30.17 -0.29 37.44
C ILE A 542 -29.96 -0.19 38.95
N ASP A 543 -30.80 -0.89 39.70
CA ASP A 543 -30.69 -0.98 41.16
C ASP A 543 -29.62 -2.01 41.58
N GLY A 544 -29.01 -1.79 42.75
CA GLY A 544 -28.08 -2.72 43.38
C GLY A 544 -26.67 -2.75 42.76
N PRO A 545 -25.77 -3.62 43.27
CA PRO A 545 -24.43 -3.77 42.71
C PRO A 545 -24.48 -4.35 41.29
N ILE A 546 -23.73 -3.75 40.37
CA ILE A 546 -23.65 -4.14 38.97
C ILE A 546 -22.45 -5.07 38.76
N VAL A 547 -22.74 -6.33 38.41
CA VAL A 547 -21.75 -7.32 37.96
C VAL A 547 -21.71 -7.31 36.44
N GLY A 548 -20.58 -6.88 35.88
CA GLY A 548 -20.44 -6.64 34.45
C GLY A 548 -19.58 -7.67 33.71
N PHE A 549 -20.00 -8.00 32.49
CA PHE A 549 -19.16 -8.63 31.47
C PHE A 549 -19.31 -7.86 30.18
N PHE A 550 -18.20 -7.68 29.47
CA PHE A 550 -18.24 -7.31 28.06
C PHE A 550 -17.38 -8.22 27.19
N GLY A 551 -17.85 -8.51 25.99
CA GLY A 551 -17.18 -9.40 25.04
C GLY A 551 -18.18 -10.14 24.15
N ALA A 552 -17.71 -10.94 23.19
CA ALA A 552 -18.63 -11.83 22.50
C ALA A 552 -19.22 -12.83 23.50
N ILE A 553 -20.54 -12.98 23.44
CA ILE A 553 -21.30 -13.98 24.17
C ILE A 553 -21.51 -15.12 23.18
N ALA A 554 -20.57 -16.06 23.21
CA ALA A 554 -20.42 -17.13 22.22
C ALA A 554 -20.15 -18.45 22.94
N GLU A 555 -19.76 -19.51 22.24
CA GLU A 555 -19.63 -20.89 22.74
C GLU A 555 -18.67 -21.05 23.94
N TRP A 556 -17.80 -20.08 24.20
CA TRP A 556 -16.94 -20.07 25.38
C TRP A 556 -17.59 -19.46 26.62
N PHE A 557 -18.75 -18.80 26.50
CA PHE A 557 -19.45 -18.13 27.60
C PHE A 557 -20.36 -19.12 28.36
N ASP A 558 -20.19 -19.21 29.69
CA ASP A 558 -20.94 -20.13 30.55
C ASP A 558 -22.28 -19.51 30.98
N VAL A 559 -23.30 -19.68 30.14
CA VAL A 559 -24.68 -19.21 30.37
C VAL A 559 -25.24 -19.79 31.67
N GLU A 560 -24.98 -21.08 31.94
CA GLU A 560 -25.47 -21.74 33.16
C GLU A 560 -24.84 -21.16 34.43
N LEU A 561 -23.55 -20.81 34.40
CA LEU A 561 -22.87 -20.17 35.52
C LEU A 561 -23.49 -18.81 35.83
N VAL A 562 -23.78 -18.01 34.79
CA VAL A 562 -24.41 -16.70 34.96
C VAL A 562 -25.86 -16.83 35.42
N ALA A 563 -26.62 -17.78 34.90
CA ALA A 563 -27.98 -18.08 35.38
C ALA A 563 -27.98 -18.49 36.86
N ASN A 564 -26.98 -19.27 37.28
CA ASN A 564 -26.83 -19.69 38.67
C ASN A 564 -26.54 -18.48 39.59
N LEU A 565 -25.67 -17.56 39.15
CA LEU A 565 -25.41 -16.31 39.87
C LEU A 565 -26.68 -15.46 39.99
N ALA A 566 -27.41 -15.27 38.88
CA ALA A 566 -28.66 -14.51 38.85
C ALA A 566 -29.70 -15.07 39.84
N MET A 567 -29.83 -16.40 39.89
CA MET A 567 -30.73 -17.11 40.78
C MET A 567 -30.34 -17.01 42.26
N GLN A 568 -29.04 -17.12 42.58
CA GLN A 568 -28.56 -17.13 43.97
C GLN A 568 -28.51 -15.73 44.60
N GLU A 569 -28.26 -14.70 43.79
CA GLU A 569 -28.08 -13.32 44.26
C GLU A 569 -29.05 -12.37 43.53
N PRO A 570 -30.36 -12.41 43.83
CA PRO A 570 -31.38 -11.60 43.15
C PRO A 570 -31.24 -10.09 43.40
N ASP A 571 -30.46 -9.69 44.39
CA ASP A 571 -30.18 -8.28 44.72
C ASP A 571 -28.99 -7.70 43.92
N ILE A 572 -28.30 -8.53 43.13
CA ILE A 572 -27.20 -8.13 42.24
C ILE A 572 -27.73 -8.05 40.81
N SER A 573 -27.35 -6.99 40.10
CA SER A 573 -27.68 -6.79 38.69
C SER A 573 -26.55 -7.24 37.79
N ILE A 574 -26.80 -8.19 36.89
CA ILE A 574 -25.83 -8.73 35.95
C ILE A 574 -25.98 -8.05 34.60
N VAL A 575 -24.95 -7.32 34.17
CA VAL A 575 -24.94 -6.60 32.90
C VAL A 575 -24.00 -7.28 31.91
N LEU A 576 -24.56 -7.66 30.76
CA LEU A 576 -23.87 -8.36 29.69
C LEU A 576 -23.85 -7.49 28.42
N ILE A 577 -22.64 -7.13 27.97
CA ILE A 577 -22.40 -6.25 26.83
C ILE A 577 -21.67 -7.02 25.72
N GLY A 578 -22.23 -7.02 24.52
CA GLY A 578 -21.62 -7.63 23.34
C GLY A 578 -22.62 -8.32 22.44
N ASN A 579 -22.14 -8.75 21.28
CA ASN A 579 -22.94 -9.51 20.32
C ASN A 579 -23.01 -10.99 20.73
N VAL A 580 -24.22 -11.53 20.62
CA VAL A 580 -24.65 -12.86 21.07
C VAL A 580 -24.74 -13.79 19.86
N THR A 581 -24.02 -14.90 19.90
CA THR A 581 -24.00 -15.92 18.83
C THR A 581 -24.48 -17.30 19.29
N ILE A 582 -24.91 -17.42 20.55
CA ILE A 582 -25.45 -18.63 21.16
C ILE A 582 -26.85 -18.36 21.71
N GLU A 583 -27.59 -19.43 22.00
CA GLU A 583 -28.88 -19.30 22.69
C GLU A 583 -28.68 -18.96 24.17
N LEU A 584 -29.59 -18.15 24.72
CA LEU A 584 -29.55 -17.64 26.10
C LEU A 584 -30.84 -18.00 26.86
N GLU A 585 -31.51 -19.09 26.49
CA GLU A 585 -32.80 -19.50 27.08
C GLU A 585 -32.72 -19.61 28.60
N GLU A 586 -31.59 -20.05 29.15
CA GLU A 586 -31.38 -20.18 30.59
C GLU A 586 -31.29 -18.83 31.33
N LEU A 587 -31.11 -17.72 30.62
CA LEU A 587 -31.14 -16.37 31.21
C LEU A 587 -32.52 -15.71 31.06
N GLU A 588 -33.43 -16.28 30.28
CA GLU A 588 -34.76 -15.73 30.09
C GLU A 588 -35.57 -15.78 31.40
N GLY A 589 -36.14 -14.63 31.78
CA GLY A 589 -37.02 -14.51 32.95
C GLY A 589 -36.33 -14.12 34.26
N TYR A 590 -35.00 -13.95 34.28
CA TYR A 590 -34.31 -13.29 35.39
C TYR A 590 -34.42 -11.77 35.25
N GLU A 591 -35.11 -11.11 36.19
CA GLU A 591 -35.31 -9.65 36.18
C GLU A 591 -34.01 -8.88 36.46
N ASN A 592 -33.00 -9.54 37.02
CA ASN A 592 -31.69 -8.98 37.36
C ASN A 592 -30.60 -9.28 36.32
N VAL A 593 -30.95 -9.71 35.10
CA VAL A 593 -30.01 -9.91 33.99
C VAL A 593 -30.34 -8.93 32.85
N TYR A 594 -29.34 -8.14 32.45
CA TYR A 594 -29.47 -7.06 31.47
C TYR A 594 -28.56 -7.33 30.26
N LEU A 595 -29.16 -7.50 29.09
CA LEU A 595 -28.47 -7.66 27.81
C LEU A 595 -28.48 -6.31 27.07
N LEU A 596 -27.33 -5.64 26.98
CA LEU A 596 -27.25 -4.28 26.41
C LEU A 596 -26.78 -4.24 24.95
N GLY A 597 -26.46 -5.40 24.37
CA GLY A 597 -25.93 -5.53 23.02
C GLY A 597 -24.50 -5.02 22.88
N GLU A 598 -24.01 -4.96 21.64
CA GLU A 598 -22.65 -4.51 21.33
C GLU A 598 -22.51 -2.99 21.45
N LYS A 599 -21.40 -2.52 22.03
CA LYS A 599 -21.10 -1.11 22.25
C LYS A 599 -19.78 -0.71 21.58
N PRO A 600 -19.64 0.54 21.10
CA PRO A 600 -18.38 1.03 20.55
C PRO A 600 -17.23 0.92 21.55
N TYR A 601 -16.04 0.54 21.05
CA TYR A 601 -14.85 0.35 21.88
C TYR A 601 -14.51 1.57 22.75
N GLN A 602 -14.69 2.77 22.19
CA GLN A 602 -14.41 4.03 22.86
C GLN A 602 -15.31 4.31 24.07
N GLN A 603 -16.50 3.68 24.14
CA GLN A 603 -17.45 3.88 25.24
C GLN A 603 -17.27 2.87 26.38
N LEU A 604 -16.49 1.81 26.19
CA LEU A 604 -16.32 0.77 27.21
C LEU A 604 -15.79 1.28 28.57
N PRO A 605 -14.91 2.29 28.65
CA PRO A 605 -14.53 2.90 29.93
C PRO A 605 -15.71 3.45 30.73
N ASN A 606 -16.69 4.09 30.08
CA ASN A 606 -17.90 4.60 30.73
C ASN A 606 -18.73 3.49 31.39
N TYR A 607 -18.88 2.36 30.69
CA TYR A 607 -19.56 1.19 31.25
C TYR A 607 -18.78 0.58 32.41
N LEU A 608 -17.45 0.47 32.27
CA LEU A 608 -16.61 -0.02 33.35
C LEU A 608 -16.75 0.85 34.59
N GLN A 609 -16.81 2.18 34.46
CA GLN A 609 -16.98 3.06 35.61
C GLN A 609 -18.25 2.72 36.40
N GLY A 610 -19.35 2.37 35.71
CA GLY A 610 -20.60 1.91 36.32
C GLY A 610 -20.56 0.50 36.93
N PHE A 611 -19.62 -0.37 36.53
CA PHE A 611 -19.52 -1.72 37.09
C PHE A 611 -18.92 -1.74 38.51
N ASP A 612 -19.50 -2.56 39.38
CA ASP A 612 -18.98 -2.83 40.72
C ASP A 612 -17.97 -3.99 40.73
N VAL A 613 -18.29 -5.07 40.03
CA VAL A 613 -17.44 -6.26 39.89
C VAL A 613 -17.47 -6.70 38.43
N CYS A 614 -16.33 -7.06 37.86
CA CYS A 614 -16.27 -7.63 36.53
C CYS A 614 -16.09 -9.15 36.60
N ILE A 615 -16.63 -9.87 35.62
CA ILE A 615 -16.54 -11.34 35.60
C ILE A 615 -15.94 -11.88 34.31
N ILE A 616 -15.28 -13.04 34.40
CA ILE A 616 -14.85 -13.85 33.25
C ILE A 616 -15.51 -15.24 33.37
N PRO A 617 -16.78 -15.38 32.95
CA PRO A 617 -17.57 -16.60 33.13
C PRO A 617 -17.39 -17.55 31.93
N PHE A 618 -16.19 -18.10 31.76
CA PHE A 618 -15.91 -18.99 30.62
C PHE A 618 -16.17 -20.46 30.95
N ILE A 619 -16.53 -21.24 29.93
CA ILE A 619 -16.61 -22.71 30.01
C ILE A 619 -15.17 -23.26 29.99
N LYS A 620 -14.82 -24.23 30.85
CA LYS A 620 -13.51 -24.91 30.78
C LYS A 620 -13.49 -25.98 29.70
N ASN A 621 -12.90 -25.66 28.54
CA ASN A 621 -12.73 -26.57 27.41
C ASN A 621 -11.35 -26.36 26.76
N ASP A 622 -11.04 -27.13 25.71
CA ASP A 622 -9.73 -27.05 25.07
C ASP A 622 -9.40 -25.67 24.48
N LEU A 623 -10.42 -24.93 24.01
CA LEU A 623 -10.31 -23.56 23.51
C LEU A 623 -9.92 -22.60 24.64
N THR A 624 -10.74 -22.50 25.69
CA THR A 624 -10.55 -21.54 26.79
C THR A 624 -9.35 -21.86 27.66
N LEU A 625 -8.95 -23.13 27.77
CA LEU A 625 -7.69 -23.53 28.43
C LEU A 625 -6.45 -22.97 27.72
N SER A 626 -6.55 -22.66 26.43
CA SER A 626 -5.50 -22.00 25.65
C SER A 626 -5.69 -20.50 25.46
N THR A 627 -6.77 -19.92 25.97
CA THR A 627 -7.08 -18.50 25.80
C THR A 627 -6.34 -17.64 26.83
N ASP A 628 -5.80 -16.51 26.37
CA ASP A 628 -5.30 -15.42 27.21
C ASP A 628 -6.32 -14.26 27.20
N PRO A 629 -7.22 -14.14 28.21
CA PRO A 629 -8.40 -13.28 28.09
C PRO A 629 -8.05 -11.78 28.11
N VAL A 630 -8.24 -11.10 26.97
CA VAL A 630 -8.01 -9.64 26.82
C VAL A 630 -8.77 -8.84 27.89
N LYS A 631 -10.03 -9.21 28.16
CA LYS A 631 -10.95 -8.53 29.09
C LYS A 631 -10.38 -8.42 30.49
N LEU A 632 -9.59 -9.39 30.91
CA LEU A 632 -8.96 -9.38 32.22
C LEU A 632 -7.98 -8.21 32.36
N TYR A 633 -7.18 -7.95 31.33
CA TYR A 633 -6.27 -6.80 31.30
C TYR A 633 -7.06 -5.48 31.29
N GLU A 634 -8.15 -5.41 30.53
CA GLU A 634 -9.00 -4.22 30.41
C GLU A 634 -9.69 -3.88 31.74
N TYR A 635 -10.21 -4.88 32.46
CA TYR A 635 -10.84 -4.71 33.77
C TYR A 635 -9.82 -4.28 34.83
N LEU A 636 -8.63 -4.87 34.81
CA LEU A 636 -7.55 -4.47 35.72
C LEU A 636 -7.05 -3.05 35.42
N ALA A 637 -6.98 -2.65 34.15
CA ALA A 637 -6.62 -1.28 33.75
C ALA A 637 -7.66 -0.25 34.22
N ALA A 638 -8.94 -0.62 34.24
CA ALA A 638 -10.01 0.17 34.85
C ALA A 638 -10.09 0.04 36.39
N ASN A 639 -9.13 -0.65 37.02
CA ASN A 639 -9.05 -0.87 38.46
C ASN A 639 -10.33 -1.50 39.04
N LYS A 640 -10.94 -2.45 38.32
CA LYS A 640 -12.16 -3.15 38.73
C LYS A 640 -11.83 -4.45 39.47
N PRO A 641 -12.57 -4.80 40.55
CA PRO A 641 -12.53 -6.15 41.11
C PRO A 641 -12.95 -7.17 40.06
N VAL A 642 -12.22 -8.28 39.93
CA VAL A 642 -12.51 -9.32 38.93
C VAL A 642 -12.69 -10.68 39.59
N VAL A 643 -13.73 -11.41 39.17
CA VAL A 643 -13.87 -12.85 39.44
C VAL A 643 -13.78 -13.63 38.13
N SER A 644 -12.92 -14.64 38.10
CA SER A 644 -12.74 -15.49 36.92
C SER A 644 -12.73 -16.95 37.33
N ILE A 645 -13.20 -17.84 36.47
CA ILE A 645 -12.96 -19.28 36.62
C ILE A 645 -11.46 -19.60 36.50
N ASP A 646 -11.02 -20.70 37.14
CA ASP A 646 -9.61 -21.11 37.05
C ASP A 646 -9.20 -21.57 35.63
N LEU A 647 -8.48 -20.70 34.91
CA LEU A 647 -7.83 -20.93 33.62
C LEU A 647 -6.31 -20.77 33.73
N PRO A 648 -5.50 -21.49 32.91
CA PRO A 648 -4.04 -21.41 32.98
C PRO A 648 -3.47 -19.98 32.91
N GLU A 649 -3.93 -19.18 31.96
CA GLU A 649 -3.50 -17.78 31.79
C GLU A 649 -4.16 -16.83 32.80
N VAL A 650 -5.18 -17.24 33.54
CA VAL A 650 -5.77 -16.40 34.61
C VAL A 650 -4.92 -16.50 35.89
N ARG A 651 -4.26 -17.64 36.13
CA ARG A 651 -3.44 -17.90 37.33
C ARG A 651 -2.28 -16.92 37.52
N LYS A 652 -1.75 -16.30 36.44
CA LYS A 652 -0.69 -15.27 36.53
C LYS A 652 -1.15 -13.99 37.24
N PHE A 653 -2.47 -13.79 37.39
CA PHE A 653 -3.07 -12.67 38.12
C PHE A 653 -3.50 -13.05 39.55
N ALA A 654 -3.16 -14.27 40.02
CA ALA A 654 -3.45 -14.67 41.38
C ALA A 654 -2.86 -13.65 42.38
N GLY A 655 -3.72 -13.11 43.25
CA GLY A 655 -3.37 -12.07 44.22
C GLY A 655 -3.88 -10.67 43.88
N VAL A 656 -4.31 -10.41 42.64
CA VAL A 656 -5.03 -9.18 42.26
C VAL A 656 -6.47 -9.42 41.77
N ILE A 657 -6.84 -10.68 41.55
CA ILE A 657 -8.21 -11.12 41.23
C ILE A 657 -8.63 -12.30 42.11
N GLU A 658 -9.93 -12.58 42.17
CA GLU A 658 -10.48 -13.78 42.79
C GLU A 658 -10.67 -14.88 41.71
N ILE A 659 -10.04 -16.04 41.91
CA ILE A 659 -10.10 -17.17 40.98
C ILE A 659 -10.99 -18.26 41.57
N ALA A 660 -12.06 -18.63 40.87
CA ALA A 660 -13.03 -19.61 41.33
C ALA A 660 -12.74 -21.03 40.85
N ASP A 661 -12.88 -21.99 41.76
CA ASP A 661 -12.64 -23.42 41.49
C ASP A 661 -13.86 -24.09 40.82
N ASN A 662 -15.07 -23.68 41.20
CA ASN A 662 -16.35 -24.23 40.75
C ASN A 662 -17.46 -23.16 40.73
N LYS A 663 -18.67 -23.53 40.30
CA LYS A 663 -19.80 -22.61 40.11
C LYS A 663 -20.24 -21.95 41.42
N GLU A 664 -20.27 -22.71 42.52
CA GLU A 664 -20.65 -22.22 43.83
C GLU A 664 -19.63 -21.21 44.38
N ASP A 665 -18.34 -21.55 44.33
CA ASP A 665 -17.24 -20.68 44.75
C ASP A 665 -17.19 -19.38 43.91
N PHE A 666 -17.53 -19.46 42.63
CA PHE A 666 -17.66 -18.28 41.76
C PHE A 666 -18.74 -17.32 42.27
N CYS A 667 -19.94 -17.83 42.57
CA CYS A 667 -21.04 -17.01 43.09
C CYS A 667 -20.69 -16.41 44.46
N GLU A 668 -20.09 -17.20 45.36
CA GLU A 668 -19.66 -16.73 46.68
C GLU A 668 -18.62 -15.58 46.58
N LYS A 669 -17.65 -15.69 45.66
CA LYS A 669 -16.64 -14.65 45.42
C LYS A 669 -17.22 -13.38 44.82
N VAL A 670 -18.15 -13.49 43.87
CA VAL A 670 -18.85 -12.32 43.31
C VAL A 670 -19.64 -11.62 44.40
N SER A 671 -20.48 -12.36 45.14
CA SER A 671 -21.29 -11.85 46.25
C SER A 671 -20.45 -11.17 47.33
N LYS A 672 -19.30 -11.75 47.67
CA LYS A 672 -18.32 -11.18 48.60
C LYS A 672 -17.80 -9.83 48.08
N LEU A 673 -17.32 -9.76 46.84
CA LEU A 673 -16.76 -8.53 46.28
C LEU A 673 -17.80 -7.41 46.14
N CYS A 674 -19.06 -7.74 45.81
CA CYS A 674 -20.15 -6.76 45.79
C CYS A 674 -20.46 -6.14 47.16
N LYS A 675 -20.07 -6.82 48.26
CA LYS A 675 -20.27 -6.36 49.65
C LYS A 675 -19.03 -5.72 50.26
N GLU A 676 -17.87 -5.87 49.64
CA GLU A 676 -16.60 -5.35 50.14
C GLU A 676 -16.35 -3.91 49.68
N ASP A 677 -15.51 -3.20 50.44
CA ASP A 677 -15.07 -1.86 50.08
C ASP A 677 -14.10 -1.93 48.90
N LYS A 678 -14.42 -1.22 47.81
CA LYS A 678 -13.65 -1.15 46.56
C LYS A 678 -12.24 -0.60 46.78
N ASP A 679 -11.97 0.10 47.88
CA ASP A 679 -10.65 0.61 48.23
C ASP A 679 -9.63 -0.46 48.66
N LYS A 680 -10.05 -1.73 48.77
CA LYS A 680 -9.16 -2.86 49.12
C LYS A 680 -8.40 -3.47 47.94
N ILE A 681 -8.62 -3.01 46.72
CA ILE A 681 -7.91 -3.49 45.54
C ILE A 681 -6.42 -3.12 45.65
N ASN A 682 -5.53 -4.09 45.40
CA ASN A 682 -4.08 -3.87 45.46
C ASN A 682 -3.56 -3.14 44.21
N ARG A 683 -3.77 -1.81 44.18
CA ARG A 683 -3.46 -0.95 43.02
C ARG A 683 -1.99 -0.98 42.63
N GLU A 684 -1.08 -1.02 43.60
CA GLU A 684 0.36 -1.06 43.33
C GLU A 684 0.76 -2.32 42.55
N GLU A 685 0.23 -3.49 42.93
CA GLU A 685 0.54 -4.74 42.23
C GLU A 685 -0.16 -4.81 40.86
N ILE A 686 -1.38 -4.26 40.73
CA ILE A 686 -2.06 -4.13 39.43
C ILE A 686 -1.24 -3.26 38.48
N GLN A 687 -0.81 -2.08 38.91
CA GLN A 687 -0.02 -1.17 38.08
C GLN A 687 1.30 -1.81 37.64
N LYS A 688 1.97 -2.52 38.55
CA LYS A 688 3.19 -3.28 38.24
C LYS A 688 2.96 -4.41 37.24
N LEU A 689 1.82 -5.10 37.32
CA LEU A 689 1.43 -6.11 36.32
C LEU A 689 1.15 -5.45 34.97
N LEU A 690 0.33 -4.40 34.95
CA LEU A 690 -0.07 -3.71 33.72
C LEU A 690 1.09 -3.03 33.01
N SER A 691 2.08 -2.50 33.73
CA SER A 691 3.29 -1.89 33.15
C SER A 691 4.13 -2.80 32.24
N LYS A 692 3.75 -4.09 32.13
CA LYS A 692 4.37 -5.10 31.24
C LYS A 692 3.38 -5.70 30.24
N ASN A 693 2.17 -5.18 30.19
CA ASN A 693 1.03 -5.72 29.45
C ASN A 693 0.24 -4.59 28.75
N ASP A 694 0.94 -3.60 28.21
CA ASP A 694 0.40 -2.60 27.29
C ASP A 694 0.58 -3.03 25.82
N TRP A 695 -0.36 -2.66 24.95
CA TRP A 695 -0.23 -2.95 23.51
C TRP A 695 0.99 -2.28 22.88
N THR A 696 1.41 -1.10 23.36
CA THR A 696 2.60 -0.39 22.89
C THR A 696 3.86 -1.21 23.17
N ASP A 697 3.99 -1.77 24.38
CA ASP A 697 5.10 -2.64 24.74
C ASP A 697 5.08 -3.95 23.95
N ARG A 698 3.89 -4.52 23.70
CA ARG A 698 3.75 -5.72 22.86
C ARG A 698 4.18 -5.45 21.43
N VAL A 699 3.79 -4.32 20.86
CA VAL A 699 4.20 -3.94 19.50
C VAL A 699 5.69 -3.68 19.45
N LYS A 700 6.29 -3.08 20.47
CA LYS A 700 7.76 -2.96 20.57
C LYS A 700 8.44 -4.33 20.57
N GLN A 701 7.98 -5.26 21.41
CA GLN A 701 8.47 -6.64 21.42
C GLN A 701 8.34 -7.30 20.03
N ILE A 702 7.22 -7.09 19.35
CA ILE A 702 7.00 -7.61 17.99
C ILE A 702 7.97 -6.97 16.98
N LYS A 703 8.16 -5.64 17.03
CA LYS A 703 9.13 -4.93 16.18
C LYS A 703 10.55 -5.49 16.37
N ASP A 704 10.95 -5.75 17.61
CA ASP A 704 12.25 -6.35 17.95
C ASP A 704 12.39 -7.77 17.37
N LEU A 705 11.34 -8.59 17.49
CA LEU A 705 11.31 -9.96 16.95
C LEU A 705 11.40 -9.99 15.42
N ILE A 706 10.69 -9.07 14.75
CA ILE A 706 10.75 -8.95 13.30
C ILE A 706 12.11 -8.42 12.86
N GLY A 707 12.66 -7.47 13.65
CA GLY A 707 13.98 -6.83 13.61
C GLY A 707 14.16 -5.93 12.40
N GLY A 708 14.66 -4.69 12.53
CA GLY A 708 14.92 -3.69 11.46
C GLY A 708 13.77 -2.71 11.16
N PHE A 709 12.83 -2.58 12.09
CA PHE A 709 12.12 -1.32 12.28
C PHE A 709 13.10 -0.41 13.00
N ASP A 710 13.89 0.38 12.27
CA ASP A 710 14.73 1.38 12.93
C ASP A 710 13.77 2.42 13.53
N ASP A 711 13.90 2.67 14.84
CA ASP A 711 13.19 3.77 15.47
C ASP A 711 13.57 5.04 14.71
N VAL A 712 12.58 5.74 14.14
CA VAL A 712 12.76 7.15 13.80
C VAL A 712 13.06 7.80 15.14
N GLU A 713 14.34 8.04 15.43
CA GLU A 713 14.71 8.94 16.51
C GLU A 713 13.96 10.23 16.24
N VAL A 714 12.94 10.50 17.06
CA VAL A 714 12.47 11.86 17.25
C VAL A 714 13.72 12.61 17.69
N ILE A 715 14.27 13.42 16.78
CA ILE A 715 15.30 14.38 17.12
C ILE A 715 14.58 15.37 18.04
N GLU A 716 14.53 15.05 19.34
CA GLU A 716 14.41 16.08 20.36
C GLU A 716 15.61 16.98 20.11
N GLU A 717 15.34 18.21 19.68
CA GLU A 717 16.33 19.26 19.56
C GLU A 717 17.11 19.35 20.87
N SER A 718 18.26 18.69 20.90
CA SER A 718 19.23 18.89 21.95
C SER A 718 19.59 20.36 21.94
N LYS A 719 19.15 21.08 22.98
CA LYS A 719 19.61 22.42 23.30
C LYS A 719 21.12 22.38 23.35
N SER A 720 21.76 22.79 22.25
CA SER A 720 23.19 22.98 22.23
C SER A 720 23.53 24.17 23.12
N GLU A 721 23.99 23.88 24.33
CA GLU A 721 24.80 24.80 25.12
C GLU A 721 26.11 25.04 24.34
N ARG A 722 26.08 26.00 23.42
CA ARG A 722 27.28 26.73 23.02
C ARG A 722 27.30 28.02 23.81
N GLY A 723 28.10 28.00 24.87
CA GLY A 723 28.50 29.19 25.60
C GLY A 723 29.09 30.20 24.62
N LEU A 724 28.43 31.35 24.53
CA LEU A 724 29.02 32.58 24.07
C LEU A 724 29.12 33.49 25.28
N ASN A 725 30.35 33.93 25.53
CA ASN A 725 30.75 34.78 26.63
C ASN A 725 29.95 36.08 26.66
N ASP A 726 29.42 36.40 27.83
CA ASP A 726 29.01 37.74 28.21
C ASP A 726 30.25 38.65 28.24
N GLU A 727 30.46 39.46 27.20
CA GLU A 727 31.10 40.77 27.29
C GLU A 727 30.91 41.54 25.98
N GLU A 728 30.42 42.79 26.08
CA GLU A 728 30.22 43.79 25.01
C GLU A 728 28.96 43.57 24.14
N LEU A 729 27.81 44.20 24.42
CA LEU A 729 27.57 45.62 24.10
C LEU A 729 26.35 46.15 24.86
N LYS A 730 26.57 47.26 25.58
CA LYS A 730 25.53 48.18 26.05
C LYS A 730 25.15 49.16 24.95
N THR A 731 24.00 49.84 25.15
CA THR A 731 23.48 51.05 24.47
C THR A 731 22.80 50.77 23.13
N ASP A 732 21.59 51.24 22.81
CA ASP A 732 20.76 52.30 23.37
C ASP A 732 19.27 52.02 23.12
N GLU A 733 18.45 52.62 23.98
CA GLU A 733 16.99 52.69 23.98
C GLU A 733 16.41 53.36 22.72
N ASN A 734 15.25 52.89 22.24
CA ASN A 734 14.07 53.73 21.94
C ASN A 734 12.88 52.95 21.35
N LEU A 735 11.74 53.03 22.05
CA LEU A 735 10.37 53.36 21.56
C LEU A 735 9.76 52.42 20.48
N ILE A 736 8.56 51.83 20.57
CA ILE A 736 7.30 52.15 21.28
C ILE A 736 6.44 50.86 21.33
N ASP A 737 5.69 50.78 22.43
CA ASP A 737 4.65 49.83 22.82
C ASP A 737 3.35 49.96 21.98
N ILE A 738 2.49 48.94 22.06
CA ILE A 738 1.02 48.98 22.15
C ILE A 738 0.41 47.74 21.45
N THR A 739 0.11 46.77 22.32
CA THR A 739 -1.03 45.86 22.32
C THR A 739 -2.34 46.49 21.81
N GLU A 740 -3.10 45.76 20.99
CA GLU A 740 -4.57 45.83 21.08
C GLU A 740 -5.20 44.48 20.72
N VAL A 741 -5.97 43.99 21.69
CA VAL A 741 -6.83 42.81 21.70
C VAL A 741 -8.25 43.33 21.50
N GLU A 742 -9.01 42.77 20.56
CA GLU A 742 -10.47 42.85 20.58
C GLU A 742 -11.06 41.43 20.49
N GLU A 743 -11.54 40.95 21.64
CA GLU A 743 -12.72 40.09 21.74
C GLU A 743 -13.96 40.91 21.32
N VAL A 744 -14.92 40.33 20.59
CA VAL A 744 -16.37 40.51 20.86
C VAL A 744 -17.20 39.37 20.23
N ASP A 745 -17.89 38.67 21.14
CA ASP A 745 -19.21 38.04 21.16
C ASP A 745 -19.69 36.87 20.28
N LYS A 746 -20.27 35.94 21.03
CA LYS A 746 -21.16 34.83 20.67
C LYS A 746 -22.63 35.27 20.57
N ASN A 747 -23.41 34.43 19.89
CA ASN A 747 -24.87 34.19 19.99
C ASN A 747 -25.82 35.04 19.12
N LYS A 748 -26.45 34.44 18.08
CA LYS A 748 -27.75 33.72 18.17
C LYS A 748 -28.36 33.37 16.79
N ASP A 749 -28.84 32.13 16.70
CA ASP A 749 -30.05 31.63 16.03
C ASP A 749 -30.51 32.20 14.67
N SER A 750 -30.66 31.34 13.66
CA SER A 750 -32.00 30.86 13.25
C SER A 750 -31.99 29.91 12.04
N ASN A 751 -32.75 28.82 12.20
CA ASN A 751 -33.28 27.94 11.17
C ASN A 751 -33.77 28.69 9.91
N LYS A 752 -33.46 28.14 8.72
CA LYS A 752 -34.40 28.15 7.59
C LYS A 752 -34.10 27.03 6.58
N ALA A 753 -34.95 26.01 6.63
CA ALA A 753 -35.19 25.09 5.54
C ALA A 753 -35.72 25.84 4.31
N ILE A 754 -35.27 25.44 3.12
CA ILE A 754 -35.84 25.87 1.84
C ILE A 754 -36.52 24.65 1.21
N SER A 755 -37.85 24.68 1.28
CA SER A 755 -38.78 23.87 0.49
C SER A 755 -38.94 24.50 -0.89
N ILE A 756 -38.86 23.69 -1.96
CA ILE A 756 -39.38 24.06 -3.28
C ILE A 756 -40.41 22.99 -3.67
N ASP A 757 -41.68 23.37 -3.53
CA ASP A 757 -42.83 22.74 -4.17
C ASP A 757 -42.93 23.22 -5.62
N THR A 758 -43.12 22.31 -6.56
CA THR A 758 -43.99 22.52 -7.72
C THR A 758 -44.67 21.21 -8.08
N GLU A 759 -45.94 21.08 -7.71
CA GLU A 759 -46.89 20.17 -8.34
C GLU A 759 -47.23 20.68 -9.75
N GLU A 760 -47.26 19.79 -10.74
CA GLU A 760 -48.24 19.88 -11.83
C GLU A 760 -48.82 18.48 -12.11
N THR A 761 -50.12 18.39 -11.90
CA THR A 761 -50.96 17.20 -12.06
C THR A 761 -51.71 17.29 -13.37
N ILE A 762 -51.62 16.32 -14.28
CA ILE A 762 -52.68 16.07 -15.28
C ILE A 762 -52.91 14.55 -15.48
N GLN A 763 -53.95 14.08 -14.79
CA GLN A 763 -55.06 13.21 -15.26
C GLN A 763 -54.78 11.87 -15.94
N SER A 764 -55.05 10.82 -15.14
CA SER A 764 -55.57 9.52 -15.54
C SER A 764 -57.00 9.58 -16.10
N GLU A 765 -57.37 8.70 -17.03
CA GLU A 765 -58.59 7.85 -16.96
C GLU A 765 -58.66 6.79 -18.09
N PRO A 766 -59.52 5.74 -18.03
CA PRO A 766 -59.10 4.35 -17.86
C PRO A 766 -59.64 3.40 -18.95
N THR A 767 -59.27 2.10 -18.95
CA THR A 767 -60.19 1.02 -19.38
C THR A 767 -59.75 -0.38 -18.90
N ASN A 768 -60.65 -1.04 -18.18
CA ASN A 768 -60.99 -2.48 -18.12
C ASN A 768 -60.42 -3.34 -19.29
N SER A 769 -60.03 -4.61 -19.17
CA SER A 769 -60.60 -5.73 -18.39
C SER A 769 -59.74 -7.00 -18.60
N GLU A 770 -59.99 -7.99 -17.73
CA GLU A 770 -59.90 -9.45 -17.97
C GLU A 770 -58.58 -10.19 -17.70
N VAL A 771 -58.61 -10.87 -16.56
CA VAL A 771 -57.80 -12.05 -16.22
C VAL A 771 -57.98 -13.14 -17.28
N LYS A 772 -56.86 -13.59 -17.87
CA LYS A 772 -56.71 -14.94 -18.40
C LYS A 772 -55.36 -15.51 -17.99
N ASN A 773 -55.41 -16.66 -17.33
CA ASN A 773 -54.27 -17.52 -17.01
C ASN A 773 -53.48 -17.91 -18.28
N GLY A 774 -52.14 -17.92 -18.20
CA GLY A 774 -51.30 -18.59 -19.19
C GLY A 774 -49.82 -18.16 -19.16
N GLU A 775 -48.99 -19.00 -18.52
CA GLU A 775 -47.57 -19.31 -18.83
C GLU A 775 -46.52 -18.19 -18.85
N ALA A 776 -45.66 -18.22 -17.83
CA ALA A 776 -44.37 -17.53 -17.76
C ALA A 776 -43.27 -18.38 -18.41
N ILE A 777 -42.91 -18.10 -19.67
CA ILE A 777 -41.65 -18.52 -20.30
C ILE A 777 -41.30 -17.49 -21.40
N SER A 778 -40.30 -16.62 -21.17
CA SER A 778 -39.48 -16.04 -22.27
C SER A 778 -38.16 -15.37 -21.84
N ASP A 779 -38.01 -14.85 -20.62
CA ASP A 779 -36.87 -13.94 -20.36
C ASP A 779 -35.54 -14.63 -19.95
N LYS A 780 -35.52 -15.97 -19.85
CA LYS A 780 -34.29 -16.74 -19.54
C LYS A 780 -33.56 -17.28 -20.78
N GLU A 781 -34.22 -17.36 -21.94
CA GLU A 781 -33.60 -17.90 -23.15
C GLU A 781 -32.77 -16.83 -23.90
N GLU A 782 -33.19 -15.57 -23.88
CA GLU A 782 -32.49 -14.47 -24.57
C GLU A 782 -31.12 -14.14 -23.92
N VAL A 783 -31.03 -14.20 -22.58
CA VAL A 783 -29.78 -13.99 -21.81
C VAL A 783 -28.80 -15.19 -21.93
N GLN A 784 -29.32 -16.40 -22.18
CA GLN A 784 -28.49 -17.58 -22.42
C GLN A 784 -27.93 -17.62 -23.86
N GLU A 785 -28.66 -17.11 -24.86
CA GLU A 785 -28.16 -17.00 -26.23
C GLU A 785 -27.02 -15.98 -26.38
N GLU A 786 -27.05 -14.85 -25.67
CA GLU A 786 -25.95 -13.89 -25.68
C GLU A 786 -24.67 -14.43 -25.02
N LYS A 787 -24.78 -15.12 -23.88
CA LYS A 787 -23.64 -15.75 -23.19
C LYS A 787 -23.04 -16.91 -24.00
N LEU A 788 -23.89 -17.71 -24.66
CA LEU A 788 -23.44 -18.78 -25.57
C LEU A 788 -22.81 -18.19 -26.85
N GLY A 789 -23.32 -17.07 -27.35
CA GLY A 789 -22.74 -16.31 -28.45
C GLY A 789 -21.35 -15.76 -28.13
N PHE A 790 -21.14 -15.24 -26.92
CA PHE A 790 -19.84 -14.79 -26.43
C PHE A 790 -18.84 -15.96 -26.33
N PHE A 791 -19.23 -17.08 -25.73
CA PHE A 791 -18.38 -18.28 -25.64
C PHE A 791 -18.04 -18.86 -27.02
N LYS A 792 -18.99 -18.91 -27.96
CA LYS A 792 -18.72 -19.35 -29.34
C LYS A 792 -17.75 -18.42 -30.07
N ARG A 793 -17.83 -17.10 -29.86
CA ARG A 793 -16.90 -16.11 -30.43
C ARG A 793 -15.50 -16.21 -29.81
N ALA A 794 -15.41 -16.36 -28.50
CA ALA A 794 -14.14 -16.56 -27.79
C ALA A 794 -13.48 -17.90 -28.18
N TRP A 795 -14.24 -18.99 -28.23
CA TRP A 795 -13.76 -20.29 -28.68
C TRP A 795 -13.33 -20.27 -30.14
N SER A 796 -14.05 -19.56 -31.01
CA SER A 796 -13.64 -19.39 -32.42
C SER A 796 -12.32 -18.63 -32.56
N LYS A 797 -12.01 -17.68 -31.68
CA LYS A 797 -10.72 -16.96 -31.68
C LYS A 797 -9.57 -17.86 -31.20
N VAL A 798 -9.80 -18.64 -30.14
CA VAL A 798 -8.82 -19.61 -29.63
C VAL A 798 -8.58 -20.71 -30.64
N LYS A 799 -9.64 -21.26 -31.24
CA LYS A 799 -9.56 -22.27 -32.29
C LYS A 799 -8.82 -21.75 -33.53
N ASN A 800 -9.07 -20.51 -33.96
CA ASN A 800 -8.35 -19.93 -35.11
C ASN A 800 -6.85 -19.74 -34.82
N LYS A 801 -6.47 -19.39 -33.59
CA LYS A 801 -5.04 -19.39 -33.18
C LYS A 801 -4.44 -20.80 -33.15
N PHE A 802 -5.20 -21.80 -32.73
CA PHE A 802 -4.78 -23.21 -32.75
C PHE A 802 -4.65 -23.74 -34.19
N ASP A 803 -5.60 -23.41 -35.07
CA ASP A 803 -5.58 -23.78 -36.49
C ASP A 803 -4.40 -23.08 -37.21
N GLN A 804 -4.12 -21.81 -36.91
CA GLN A 804 -2.93 -21.10 -37.39
C GLN A 804 -1.62 -21.70 -36.89
N LEU A 805 -1.58 -22.14 -35.63
CA LEU A 805 -0.42 -22.83 -35.07
C LEU A 805 -0.21 -24.19 -35.74
N ILE A 806 -1.29 -24.93 -36.01
CA ILE A 806 -1.25 -26.20 -36.74
C ILE A 806 -0.80 -25.99 -38.18
N ASP A 807 -1.28 -24.95 -38.86
CA ASP A 807 -0.87 -24.62 -40.23
C ASP A 807 0.59 -24.14 -40.28
N TRP A 808 1.04 -23.38 -39.28
CA TRP A 808 2.45 -22.99 -39.12
C TRP A 808 3.36 -24.19 -38.84
N ILE A 809 2.92 -25.15 -38.00
CA ILE A 809 3.64 -26.41 -37.75
C ILE A 809 3.68 -27.27 -39.02
N LYS A 810 2.61 -27.29 -39.83
CA LYS A 810 2.58 -27.97 -41.13
C LYS A 810 3.50 -27.30 -42.15
N GLU A 811 3.59 -25.98 -42.17
CA GLU A 811 4.55 -25.22 -42.99
C GLU A 811 5.99 -25.50 -42.57
N LEU A 812 6.27 -25.59 -41.27
CA LEU A 812 7.58 -26.00 -40.73
C LEU A 812 7.93 -27.44 -41.07
N SER A 813 6.96 -28.36 -41.10
CA SER A 813 7.19 -29.76 -41.49
C SER A 813 7.44 -29.97 -42.99
N ASN A 814 7.29 -28.93 -43.82
CA ASN A 814 7.67 -28.93 -45.23
C ASN A 814 9.08 -28.32 -45.48
N PHE A 815 9.75 -27.82 -44.45
CA PHE A 815 11.16 -27.45 -44.51
C PHE A 815 12.01 -28.69 -44.17
N GLU A 816 12.34 -29.48 -45.20
CA GLU A 816 13.53 -30.34 -45.15
C GLU A 816 14.77 -29.46 -45.23
N GLU A 817 15.36 -29.12 -44.07
CA GLU A 817 16.81 -29.16 -43.79
C GLU A 817 17.09 -28.99 -42.28
#